data_AF-A0A9D1F1S2-F1
#
_entry.id   AF-A0A9D1F1S2-F1
#
_cell.length_a   1.000
_cell.length_b   1.000
_cell.length_c   1.000
_cell.angle_alpha   90.00
_cell.angle_beta   90.00
_cell.angle_gamma   90.00
#
_symmetry.space_group_name_H-M   'P 1'
#
loop_
_entity.id
_entity.type
_entity.pdbx_description
1 polymer ?
#
loop_
_entity_poly.entity_id
_entity_poly.type
_entity_poly.pdbx_seq_one_letter_code
_entity_poly.pdbx_strand_id
1 'polypeptide(L)'
;MKIHKIDFTPLNRNLSIHSGDKKDNVAPNLNYEPFAYRDYNITFSGKEANRRLFRSPSNFYATPFNKKGMPVTMKNYLDEDYEDRRNMPPIQMWKTVFGKINNAANLEDVKNLYPDEPLFKTLKSNPNKARVSLISQIQTLESEFVHTPLFKDGTSDLGMYLLRKIYMEGKQISEINKDFKNDVNQEYKSLIDKDIDYGTTSAYGIKFPNLAFWNSFVVTRDDFPYEFKPRKASGMVSSSQKKELTLSDIKNSVNKDNRDRKFKPSESEIKMLTDAALDKNPYRTLSKLRHKGGRNSEQATFVEKYFGSIMTVALEKINASDEMRDFFQNPEHISKNSKERMENYWKQNPYMRKMQSLAMSDTIKLFFEAYGADGNNEVFKDLLHYAASIKPQREAMRAEHEKIQRELEDALAVYDTKEPENADNTIHKSAEEILNEEAKANNAELYEFQTEKGKVVICSNLRETLAEMLENQTRIMPKSFARAYINYMMSNPVITDSYILTTALKDTNLSLPKDDRLMDLDEAETITIKAFTDFSQKNSKSTNAAQQALIDVLVDFSPEDVSTKLYTLGVFEIPDIISALNENAQKAIFAKSDEINKRYSYYKKDLSDAEINKAVIAINDLLSKYKPESTIIGNGSPFSEFPVLFSTVSQNIKNH
;
A
#
# COMPACT_ATOMS: atom_id res chain seq x y z
N MET A 1 30.98 -6.90 14.83
CA MET A 1 30.00 -5.85 15.18
C MET A 1 28.68 -6.19 14.52
N LYS A 2 27.59 -6.43 15.28
CA LYS A 2 26.23 -6.56 14.72
C LYS A 2 25.54 -5.21 14.90
N ILE A 3 25.42 -4.46 13.82
CA ILE A 3 24.69 -3.19 13.82
C ILE A 3 23.20 -3.52 13.78
N HIS A 4 22.50 -3.27 14.89
CA HIS A 4 21.05 -3.30 14.92
C HIS A 4 20.55 -1.89 14.59
N LYS A 5 20.17 -1.64 13.33
CA LYS A 5 19.40 -0.45 13.00
C LYS A 5 18.02 -0.60 13.65
N ILE A 6 17.65 0.34 14.50
CA ILE A 6 16.29 0.48 15.01
C ILE A 6 15.51 1.23 13.93
N ASP A 7 14.97 0.50 12.96
CA ASP A 7 14.01 1.04 12.01
C ASP A 7 12.61 1.05 12.66
N PHE A 8 12.08 2.23 12.99
CA PHE A 8 10.65 2.41 13.30
C PHE A 8 9.80 2.42 12.01
N THR A 9 9.93 1.37 11.21
CA THR A 9 8.91 1.00 10.20
C THR A 9 8.45 -0.43 10.47
N PRO A 10 7.16 -0.75 10.22
CA PRO A 10 6.44 -1.75 11.00
C PRO A 10 6.98 -3.18 10.81
N LEU A 11 7.84 -3.61 11.73
CA LEU A 11 8.24 -5.00 11.88
C LEU A 11 7.14 -5.79 12.57
N ASN A 12 6.16 -6.20 11.77
CA ASN A 12 5.32 -7.36 12.06
C ASN A 12 6.23 -8.62 12.06
N ARG A 13 6.96 -8.85 13.17
CA ARG A 13 7.80 -10.04 13.41
C ARG A 13 7.29 -10.82 14.62
N ASN A 14 6.20 -11.53 14.40
CA ASN A 14 5.90 -12.71 15.21
C ASN A 14 7.01 -13.75 15.07
N LEU A 15 7.59 -14.20 16.19
CA LEU A 15 8.27 -15.48 16.32
C LEU A 15 7.80 -16.15 17.61
N SER A 16 6.91 -17.13 17.46
CA SER A 16 6.25 -17.92 18.52
C SER A 16 7.13 -19.05 19.11
N ILE A 17 6.74 -19.64 20.26
CA ILE A 17 6.77 -21.09 20.61
C ILE A 17 5.94 -21.27 21.91
N HIS A 18 5.16 -22.34 22.19
CA HIS A 18 4.28 -23.24 21.40
C HIS A 18 3.39 -24.06 22.38
N SER A 19 2.10 -24.26 22.09
CA SER A 19 1.36 -25.49 22.44
C SER A 19 0.29 -25.77 21.39
N GLY A 20 0.01 -27.05 21.11
CA GLY A 20 -0.65 -27.45 19.87
C GLY A 20 -2.11 -27.84 20.02
N ASP A 21 -2.84 -27.80 18.91
CA ASP A 21 -3.63 -28.96 18.53
C ASP A 21 -3.91 -29.02 17.01
N LYS A 22 -4.29 -30.20 16.51
CA LYS A 22 -4.65 -30.40 15.09
C LYS A 22 -6.14 -30.12 14.86
N LYS A 23 -6.49 -29.42 13.77
CA LYS A 23 -7.58 -29.81 12.85
C LYS A 23 -7.69 -28.97 11.55
N ASP A 24 -7.71 -29.71 10.44
CA ASP A 24 -8.54 -29.60 9.23
C ASP A 24 -8.73 -28.27 8.47
N ASN A 25 -8.09 -28.23 7.29
CA ASN A 25 -8.59 -27.77 5.99
C ASN A 25 -9.73 -26.73 5.93
N VAL A 26 -9.36 -25.48 5.66
CA VAL A 26 -10.17 -24.53 4.86
C VAL A 26 -9.30 -24.02 3.72
N ALA A 27 -9.87 -23.90 2.51
CA ALA A 27 -9.11 -23.51 1.32
C ALA A 27 -8.59 -22.06 1.41
N PRO A 28 -7.32 -21.78 1.04
CA PRO A 28 -6.80 -20.42 1.05
C PRO A 28 -7.42 -19.61 -0.08
N ASN A 29 -8.27 -18.65 0.31
CA ASN A 29 -8.81 -17.66 -0.61
C ASN A 29 -7.67 -16.69 -0.99
N LEU A 30 -7.13 -16.82 -2.20
CA LEU A 30 -5.97 -16.07 -2.68
C LEU A 30 -6.32 -14.61 -3.00
N ASN A 31 -6.51 -13.80 -1.95
CA ASN A 31 -6.44 -12.36 -2.07
C ASN A 31 -4.98 -11.94 -2.27
N TYR A 32 -4.69 -11.46 -3.47
CA TYR A 32 -3.37 -11.02 -3.92
C TYR A 32 -2.98 -9.70 -3.27
N GLU A 33 -2.00 -9.73 -2.35
CA GLU A 33 -1.25 -8.54 -1.94
C GLU A 33 -0.23 -8.19 -3.03
N PRO A 34 0.00 -6.88 -3.30
CA PRO A 34 0.94 -6.47 -4.35
C PRO A 34 2.38 -6.81 -3.96
N PHE A 35 3.11 -7.44 -4.89
CA PHE A 35 4.55 -7.70 -4.72
C PHE A 35 5.32 -6.38 -4.56
N ALA A 36 5.88 -6.16 -3.38
CA ALA A 36 6.96 -5.19 -3.21
C ALA A 36 8.20 -5.69 -4.00
N TYR A 37 8.78 -4.82 -4.82
CA TYR A 37 10.07 -5.08 -5.46
C TYR A 37 11.14 -5.30 -4.39
N ARG A 38 11.79 -6.47 -4.40
CA ARG A 38 12.88 -6.80 -3.48
C ARG A 38 14.19 -6.88 -4.24
N ASP A 39 15.09 -5.95 -3.92
CA ASP A 39 16.52 -6.07 -4.15
C ASP A 39 17.22 -6.09 -2.78
N TYR A 40 18.24 -6.95 -2.64
CA TYR A 40 19.20 -6.97 -1.52
C TYR A 40 18.63 -6.70 -0.10
N ASN A 41 17.50 -7.31 0.25
CA ASN A 41 16.90 -7.29 1.61
C ASN A 41 16.46 -5.90 2.15
N ILE A 42 16.30 -4.88 1.31
CA ILE A 42 15.78 -3.58 1.73
C ILE A 42 14.27 -3.49 1.46
N THR A 43 13.49 -3.06 2.46
CA THR A 43 12.06 -2.73 2.32
C THR A 43 11.91 -1.21 2.24
N PHE A 44 11.32 -0.69 1.16
CA PHE A 44 11.05 0.74 1.01
C PHE A 44 9.57 1.03 1.29
N SER A 45 9.29 2.07 2.08
CA SER A 45 7.94 2.62 2.27
C SER A 45 7.95 4.15 2.11
N GLY A 46 6.80 4.78 1.86
CA GLY A 46 6.68 6.24 1.73
C GLY A 46 6.82 6.80 0.30
N LYS A 47 7.04 8.13 0.20
CA LYS A 47 7.14 8.85 -1.10
C LYS A 47 8.34 8.37 -1.92
N GLU A 48 9.51 8.14 -1.31
CA GLU A 48 10.66 7.47 -1.93
C GLU A 48 10.31 6.12 -2.56
N ALA A 49 9.47 5.32 -1.91
CA ALA A 49 9.09 4.01 -2.44
C ALA A 49 8.27 4.12 -3.73
N ASN A 50 7.34 5.09 -3.81
CA ASN A 50 6.63 5.38 -5.05
C ASN A 50 7.57 5.92 -6.13
N ARG A 51 8.46 6.87 -5.79
CA ARG A 51 9.52 7.36 -6.69
C ARG A 51 10.40 6.24 -7.26
N ARG A 52 10.71 5.22 -6.46
CA ARG A 52 11.58 4.08 -6.83
C ARG A 52 10.83 2.87 -7.42
N LEU A 53 9.51 2.78 -7.25
CA LEU A 53 8.63 1.82 -7.95
C LEU A 53 8.55 2.13 -9.45
N PHE A 54 8.48 3.43 -9.79
CA PHE A 54 8.29 3.91 -11.15
C PHE A 54 9.61 4.35 -11.80
N ARG A 55 10.59 3.43 -11.86
CA ARG A 55 11.90 3.67 -12.53
C ARG A 55 11.78 4.02 -14.03
N SER A 56 10.63 3.77 -14.65
CA SER A 56 10.29 4.17 -16.01
C SER A 56 8.78 4.42 -16.13
N PRO A 57 8.31 5.17 -17.15
CA PRO A 57 6.87 5.30 -17.41
C PRO A 57 6.19 3.95 -17.70
N SER A 58 6.94 3.00 -18.28
CA SER A 58 6.43 1.64 -18.53
C SER A 58 6.01 0.94 -17.23
N ASN A 59 6.80 1.09 -16.16
CA ASN A 59 6.43 0.56 -14.84
C ASN A 59 5.17 1.25 -14.27
N PHE A 60 4.99 2.55 -14.55
CA PHE A 60 3.81 3.29 -14.12
C PHE A 60 2.53 2.72 -14.74
N TYR A 61 2.55 2.39 -16.04
CA TYR A 61 1.40 1.81 -16.73
C TYR A 61 1.21 0.30 -16.48
N ALA A 62 2.29 -0.46 -16.31
CA ALA A 62 2.23 -1.89 -16.02
C ALA A 62 1.65 -2.21 -14.63
N THR A 63 1.74 -1.27 -13.69
CA THR A 63 1.29 -1.43 -12.30
C THR A 63 -0.22 -1.68 -12.19
N PRO A 64 -0.69 -2.76 -11.51
CA PRO A 64 -2.10 -3.19 -11.58
C PRO A 64 -3.14 -2.14 -11.18
N PHE A 65 -2.88 -1.33 -10.15
CA PHE A 65 -3.81 -0.29 -9.71
C PHE A 65 -3.86 0.90 -10.67
N ASN A 66 -2.74 1.24 -11.33
CA ASN A 66 -2.72 2.26 -12.37
C ASN A 66 -3.45 1.76 -13.62
N LYS A 67 -3.15 0.54 -14.09
CA LYS A 67 -3.83 -0.09 -15.23
C LYS A 67 -5.35 -0.21 -15.06
N LYS A 68 -5.84 -0.36 -13.82
CA LYS A 68 -7.27 -0.42 -13.48
C LYS A 68 -7.90 0.96 -13.19
N GLY A 69 -7.14 1.90 -12.64
CA GLY A 69 -7.63 3.21 -12.16
C GLY A 69 -7.44 4.39 -13.12
N MET A 70 -6.67 4.20 -14.20
CA MET A 70 -6.45 5.21 -15.25
C MET A 70 -7.76 5.64 -15.94
N PRO A 71 -7.91 6.92 -16.32
CA PRO A 71 -9.05 7.38 -17.12
C PRO A 71 -9.21 6.62 -18.44
N VAL A 72 -10.44 6.52 -18.93
CA VAL A 72 -10.77 5.72 -20.12
C VAL A 72 -10.08 6.29 -21.36
N THR A 73 -10.08 7.61 -21.52
CA THR A 73 -9.42 8.30 -22.63
C THR A 73 -7.92 8.02 -22.67
N MET A 74 -7.28 8.08 -21.49
CA MET A 74 -5.85 7.84 -21.35
C MET A 74 -5.49 6.37 -21.62
N LYS A 75 -6.33 5.45 -21.13
CA LYS A 75 -6.18 4.03 -21.35
C LYS A 75 -6.34 3.64 -22.82
N ASN A 76 -7.38 4.15 -23.50
CA ASN A 76 -7.62 3.86 -24.91
C ASN A 76 -6.43 4.34 -25.77
N TYR A 77 -5.94 5.55 -25.53
CA TYR A 77 -4.76 6.06 -26.22
C TYR A 77 -3.48 5.28 -25.88
N LEU A 78 -3.30 4.78 -24.66
CA LEU A 78 -2.18 3.91 -24.34
C LEU A 78 -2.29 2.56 -25.06
N ASP A 79 -3.47 1.93 -25.02
CA ASP A 79 -3.72 0.59 -25.57
C ASP A 79 -3.69 0.55 -27.12
N GLU A 80 -3.88 1.69 -27.81
CA GLU A 80 -3.73 1.83 -29.28
C GLU A 80 -2.34 1.41 -29.80
N ASP A 81 -1.27 1.71 -29.07
CA ASP A 81 0.11 1.35 -29.39
C ASP A 81 0.92 1.18 -28.10
N TYR A 82 0.52 0.17 -27.31
CA TYR A 82 1.03 -0.03 -25.95
C TYR A 82 2.56 -0.21 -25.90
N GLU A 83 3.14 -0.91 -26.87
CA GLU A 83 4.59 -1.20 -26.88
C GLU A 83 5.45 0.06 -27.01
N ASP A 84 4.98 1.05 -27.79
CA ASP A 84 5.66 2.33 -27.92
C ASP A 84 5.23 3.32 -26.82
N ARG A 85 3.92 3.51 -26.66
CA ARG A 85 3.33 4.55 -25.80
C ARG A 85 3.52 4.31 -24.31
N ARG A 86 3.80 3.07 -23.86
CA ARG A 86 4.16 2.79 -22.46
C ARG A 86 5.42 3.52 -22.00
N ASN A 87 6.28 3.96 -22.92
CA ASN A 87 7.51 4.67 -22.58
C ASN A 87 7.29 6.19 -22.45
N MET A 88 6.08 6.69 -22.72
CA MET A 88 5.74 8.11 -22.58
C MET A 88 5.53 8.50 -21.11
N PRO A 89 6.21 9.54 -20.60
CA PRO A 89 5.99 10.09 -19.26
C PRO A 89 4.50 10.30 -18.90
N PRO A 90 4.06 9.97 -17.67
CA PRO A 90 2.65 10.09 -17.29
C PRO A 90 2.07 11.50 -17.50
N ILE A 91 2.84 12.55 -17.18
CA ILE A 91 2.41 13.94 -17.38
C ILE A 91 2.27 14.32 -18.85
N GLN A 92 3.12 13.78 -19.73
CA GLN A 92 3.04 14.04 -21.16
C GLN A 92 1.86 13.30 -21.77
N MET A 93 1.66 12.03 -21.37
CA MET A 93 0.49 11.24 -21.75
C MET A 93 -0.80 11.95 -21.34
N TRP A 94 -0.87 12.39 -20.08
CA TRP A 94 -1.98 13.17 -19.52
C TRP A 94 -2.31 14.41 -20.36
N LYS A 95 -1.30 15.26 -20.65
CA LYS A 95 -1.45 16.45 -21.49
C LYS A 95 -1.83 16.12 -22.94
N THR A 96 -1.35 15.01 -23.49
CA THR A 96 -1.66 14.59 -24.87
C THR A 96 -3.13 14.19 -24.99
N VAL A 97 -3.62 13.35 -24.06
CA VAL A 97 -4.99 12.81 -24.15
C VAL A 97 -6.05 13.82 -23.73
N PHE A 98 -5.76 14.69 -22.75
CA PHE A 98 -6.67 15.75 -22.31
C PHE A 98 -6.46 17.11 -23.02
N GLY A 99 -5.50 17.20 -23.94
CA GLY A 99 -5.11 18.45 -24.61
C GLY A 99 -6.23 19.17 -25.37
N LYS A 100 -7.30 18.47 -25.79
CA LYS A 100 -8.45 19.10 -26.45
C LYS A 100 -9.23 20.04 -25.52
N ILE A 101 -9.07 19.95 -24.19
CA ILE A 101 -9.69 20.87 -23.21
C ILE A 101 -9.28 22.33 -23.49
N ASN A 102 -8.09 22.58 -24.06
CA ASN A 102 -7.68 23.92 -24.46
C ASN A 102 -8.58 24.52 -25.57
N ASN A 103 -9.23 23.67 -26.37
CA ASN A 103 -10.11 24.08 -27.47
C ASN A 103 -11.58 24.24 -27.04
N ALA A 104 -11.91 23.93 -25.78
CA ALA A 104 -13.23 24.12 -25.21
C ALA A 104 -13.39 25.56 -24.69
N ALA A 105 -14.51 26.21 -25.02
CA ALA A 105 -14.87 27.50 -24.46
C ALA A 105 -15.59 27.37 -23.11
N ASN A 106 -16.30 26.26 -22.90
CA ASN A 106 -17.08 25.99 -21.69
C ASN A 106 -17.09 24.49 -21.29
N LEU A 107 -17.64 24.16 -20.12
CA LEU A 107 -17.70 22.79 -19.58
C LEU A 107 -18.61 21.82 -20.36
N GLU A 108 -19.51 22.29 -21.21
CA GLU A 108 -20.35 21.44 -22.08
C GLU A 108 -19.59 21.05 -23.36
N ASP A 109 -18.80 21.94 -23.94
CA ASP A 109 -17.90 21.64 -25.06
C ASP A 109 -16.93 20.49 -24.70
N VAL A 110 -16.44 20.47 -23.45
CA VAL A 110 -15.57 19.40 -22.94
C VAL A 110 -16.26 18.03 -23.03
N LYS A 111 -17.57 17.94 -22.74
CA LYS A 111 -18.31 16.68 -22.88
C LYS A 111 -18.38 16.23 -24.34
N ASN A 112 -18.58 17.18 -25.25
CA ASN A 112 -18.67 16.90 -26.68
C ASN A 112 -17.32 16.46 -27.27
N LEU A 113 -16.21 16.97 -26.73
CA LEU A 113 -14.83 16.58 -27.10
C LEU A 113 -14.40 15.22 -26.53
N TYR A 114 -15.05 14.76 -25.45
CA TYR A 114 -14.75 13.53 -24.71
C TYR A 114 -16.03 12.74 -24.33
N PRO A 115 -16.82 12.29 -25.32
CA PRO A 115 -18.12 11.65 -25.05
C PRO A 115 -18.01 10.34 -24.26
N ASP A 116 -16.90 9.62 -24.43
CA ASP A 116 -16.66 8.31 -23.83
C ASP A 116 -16.00 8.37 -22.44
N GLU A 117 -15.67 9.56 -21.92
CA GLU A 117 -14.94 9.73 -20.65
C GLU A 117 -15.90 9.86 -19.45
N PRO A 118 -16.00 8.86 -18.55
CA PRO A 118 -16.96 8.89 -17.45
C PRO A 118 -16.70 10.01 -16.43
N LEU A 119 -15.47 10.55 -16.39
CA LEU A 119 -15.10 11.66 -15.51
C LEU A 119 -15.78 12.98 -15.91
N PHE A 120 -16.09 13.19 -17.21
CA PHE A 120 -16.66 14.44 -17.71
C PHE A 120 -18.18 14.41 -17.89
N LYS A 121 -18.81 13.23 -17.88
CA LYS A 121 -20.27 13.04 -18.05
C LYS A 121 -21.12 13.94 -17.12
N THR A 122 -20.63 14.22 -15.91
CA THR A 122 -21.34 15.02 -14.88
C THR A 122 -21.03 16.51 -14.85
N LEU A 123 -20.13 17.02 -15.71
CA LEU A 123 -19.78 18.46 -15.74
C LEU A 123 -21.02 19.35 -15.91
N LYS A 124 -20.99 20.56 -15.35
CA LYS A 124 -22.03 21.58 -15.57
C LYS A 124 -21.47 22.97 -15.32
N SER A 125 -21.79 23.90 -16.23
CA SER A 125 -21.34 25.30 -16.16
C SER A 125 -21.98 26.06 -14.99
N ASN A 126 -23.22 25.71 -14.63
CA ASN A 126 -23.97 26.34 -13.54
C ASN A 126 -24.07 25.42 -12.30
N PRO A 127 -23.28 25.67 -11.23
CA PRO A 127 -23.40 24.96 -9.96
C PRO A 127 -24.65 25.40 -9.17
N ASN A 128 -25.26 24.48 -8.42
CA ASN A 128 -26.43 24.80 -7.59
C ASN A 128 -26.02 25.69 -6.40
N LYS A 129 -26.74 26.79 -6.18
CA LYS A 129 -26.43 27.80 -5.15
C LYS A 129 -26.50 27.22 -3.73
N ALA A 130 -25.34 26.93 -3.13
CA ALA A 130 -25.21 26.66 -1.70
C ALA A 130 -24.86 27.96 -0.96
N ARG A 131 -25.70 28.38 0.00
CA ARG A 131 -25.71 29.69 0.69
C ARG A 131 -24.40 30.14 1.38
N VAL A 132 -23.38 29.27 1.50
CA VAL A 132 -22.14 29.56 2.27
C VAL A 132 -20.86 29.10 1.52
N SER A 133 -20.94 28.84 0.22
CA SER A 133 -19.81 28.33 -0.59
C SER A 133 -18.93 29.45 -1.19
N LEU A 134 -17.69 29.14 -1.57
CA LEU A 134 -16.83 30.02 -2.38
C LEU A 134 -17.54 30.48 -3.67
N ILE A 135 -18.25 29.55 -4.32
CA ILE A 135 -19.08 29.80 -5.49
C ILE A 135 -20.13 30.89 -5.22
N SER A 136 -20.78 30.87 -4.04
CA SER A 136 -21.78 31.91 -3.70
C SER A 136 -21.15 33.28 -3.42
N GLN A 137 -19.91 33.35 -2.94
CA GLN A 137 -19.19 34.62 -2.79
C GLN A 137 -18.84 35.19 -4.16
N ILE A 138 -18.23 34.37 -5.02
CA ILE A 138 -17.88 34.76 -6.39
C ILE A 138 -19.11 35.24 -7.16
N GLN A 139 -20.23 34.49 -7.14
CA GLN A 139 -21.48 34.91 -7.77
C GLN A 139 -22.11 36.19 -7.19
N THR A 140 -21.79 36.55 -5.94
CA THR A 140 -22.22 37.82 -5.35
C THR A 140 -21.33 38.96 -5.86
N LEU A 141 -20.01 38.77 -5.78
CA LEU A 141 -19.00 39.74 -6.22
C LEU A 141 -19.07 39.99 -7.75
N GLU A 142 -19.31 38.96 -8.58
CA GLU A 142 -19.53 39.11 -10.03
C GLU A 142 -20.73 40.03 -10.37
N SER A 143 -21.73 40.11 -9.47
CA SER A 143 -22.87 41.03 -9.66
C SER A 143 -22.56 42.47 -9.26
N GLU A 144 -21.50 42.69 -8.47
CA GLU A 144 -20.98 44.01 -8.09
C GLU A 144 -19.90 44.48 -9.08
N PHE A 145 -19.10 43.56 -9.60
CA PHE A 145 -17.96 43.79 -10.50
C PHE A 145 -18.26 43.42 -11.97
N VAL A 146 -19.37 43.89 -12.52
CA VAL A 146 -19.90 43.54 -13.86
C VAL A 146 -18.89 43.75 -15.02
N HIS A 147 -17.87 44.58 -14.83
CA HIS A 147 -16.82 44.85 -15.82
C HIS A 147 -15.42 44.34 -15.43
N THR A 148 -15.25 43.76 -14.24
CA THR A 148 -13.94 43.23 -13.79
C THR A 148 -13.96 41.69 -13.83
N PRO A 149 -13.12 41.04 -14.65
CA PRO A 149 -13.02 39.59 -14.68
C PRO A 149 -12.44 39.04 -13.37
N LEU A 150 -12.90 37.84 -12.97
CA LEU A 150 -12.45 37.17 -11.74
C LEU A 150 -10.95 36.88 -11.76
N PHE A 151 -10.44 36.47 -12.92
CA PHE A 151 -9.03 36.14 -13.13
C PHE A 151 -8.29 37.22 -13.91
N LYS A 152 -6.98 37.32 -13.67
CA LYS A 152 -6.08 38.27 -14.34
C LYS A 152 -5.90 38.02 -15.84
N ASP A 153 -6.27 36.83 -16.32
CA ASP A 153 -6.21 36.46 -17.74
C ASP A 153 -7.41 36.98 -18.56
N GLY A 154 -8.36 37.65 -17.91
CA GLY A 154 -9.57 38.18 -18.55
C GLY A 154 -10.78 37.24 -18.48
N THR A 155 -10.66 36.07 -17.86
CA THR A 155 -11.76 35.09 -17.73
C THR A 155 -12.47 35.17 -16.37
N SER A 156 -13.73 34.68 -16.33
CA SER A 156 -14.49 34.50 -15.09
C SER A 156 -14.99 33.06 -14.86
N ASP A 157 -14.77 32.12 -15.80
CA ASP A 157 -15.24 30.74 -15.65
C ASP A 157 -14.37 29.94 -14.66
N LEU A 158 -14.74 30.00 -13.38
CA LEU A 158 -14.15 29.20 -12.31
C LEU A 158 -14.20 27.70 -12.61
N GLY A 159 -15.25 27.20 -13.27
CA GLY A 159 -15.39 25.80 -13.62
C GLY A 159 -14.32 25.34 -14.62
N MET A 160 -14.12 26.11 -15.69
CA MET A 160 -13.06 25.88 -16.67
C MET A 160 -11.66 26.09 -16.08
N TYR A 161 -11.46 27.08 -15.22
CA TYR A 161 -10.20 27.27 -14.48
C TYR A 161 -9.85 26.02 -13.65
N LEU A 162 -10.78 25.53 -12.83
CA LEU A 162 -10.59 24.32 -12.02
C LEU A 162 -10.31 23.09 -12.89
N LEU A 163 -11.06 22.92 -13.97
CA LEU A 163 -10.88 21.80 -14.89
C LEU A 163 -9.48 21.82 -15.54
N ARG A 164 -9.02 23.00 -16.02
CA ARG A 164 -7.69 23.16 -16.62
C ARG A 164 -6.59 22.88 -15.59
N LYS A 165 -6.66 23.41 -14.37
CA LYS A 165 -5.65 23.11 -13.33
C LYS A 165 -5.56 21.62 -12.99
N ILE A 166 -6.68 20.89 -12.99
CA ILE A 166 -6.69 19.44 -12.71
C ILE A 166 -6.24 18.62 -13.93
N TYR A 167 -6.83 18.85 -15.12
CA TYR A 167 -6.67 17.98 -16.29
C TYR A 167 -5.60 18.43 -17.30
N MET A 168 -5.12 19.68 -17.25
CA MET A 168 -3.96 20.14 -18.05
C MET A 168 -2.67 20.22 -17.23
N GLU A 169 -2.76 20.73 -15.99
CA GLU A 169 -1.59 20.93 -15.12
C GLU A 169 -1.35 19.77 -14.12
N GLY A 170 -2.34 18.89 -13.90
CA GLY A 170 -2.18 17.75 -12.99
C GLY A 170 -2.11 18.13 -11.51
N LYS A 171 -2.70 19.26 -11.12
CA LYS A 171 -2.57 19.84 -9.78
C LYS A 171 -3.60 19.32 -8.76
N GLN A 172 -3.18 19.20 -7.51
CA GLN A 172 -4.04 18.93 -6.36
C GLN A 172 -4.67 20.22 -5.81
N ILE A 173 -5.80 20.11 -5.09
CA ILE A 173 -6.53 21.26 -4.53
C ILE A 173 -5.64 22.20 -3.69
N SER A 174 -4.68 21.66 -2.94
CA SER A 174 -3.70 22.44 -2.16
C SER A 174 -2.76 23.30 -3.02
N GLU A 175 -2.46 22.88 -4.24
CA GLU A 175 -1.68 23.62 -5.23
C GLU A 175 -2.58 24.63 -5.95
N ILE A 176 -3.78 24.21 -6.34
CA ILE A 176 -4.80 25.07 -6.97
C ILE A 176 -5.16 26.26 -6.06
N ASN A 177 -5.21 26.08 -4.74
CA ASN A 177 -5.44 27.17 -3.79
C ASN A 177 -4.30 28.19 -3.71
N LYS A 178 -3.05 27.77 -3.95
CA LYS A 178 -1.91 28.70 -4.04
C LYS A 178 -1.96 29.49 -5.33
N ASP A 179 -2.21 28.82 -6.45
CA ASP A 179 -2.42 29.44 -7.76
C ASP A 179 -3.59 30.42 -7.71
N PHE A 180 -4.75 30.01 -7.20
CA PHE A 180 -5.97 30.81 -7.17
C PHE A 180 -5.77 32.14 -6.44
N LYS A 181 -5.06 32.15 -5.30
CA LYS A 181 -4.71 33.38 -4.58
C LYS A 181 -3.76 34.31 -5.35
N ASN A 182 -3.10 33.83 -6.40
CA ASN A 182 -2.22 34.61 -7.27
C ASN A 182 -2.88 34.98 -8.61
N ASP A 183 -3.72 34.11 -9.16
CA ASP A 183 -4.37 34.22 -10.47
C ASP A 183 -5.66 35.08 -10.42
N VAL A 184 -6.31 35.15 -9.25
CA VAL A 184 -7.46 36.03 -8.99
C VAL A 184 -7.07 37.51 -9.06
N ASN A 185 -7.98 38.33 -9.62
CA ASN A 185 -7.81 39.76 -9.81
C ASN A 185 -7.80 40.53 -8.48
N GLN A 186 -7.09 41.66 -8.43
CA GLN A 186 -6.77 42.37 -7.19
C GLN A 186 -8.02 42.87 -6.44
N GLU A 187 -9.07 43.26 -7.17
CA GLU A 187 -10.37 43.71 -6.60
C GLU A 187 -11.09 42.60 -5.83
N TYR A 188 -11.00 41.35 -6.31
CA TYR A 188 -11.61 40.18 -5.66
C TYR A 188 -10.73 39.61 -4.53
N LYS A 189 -9.40 39.79 -4.60
CA LYS A 189 -8.42 39.12 -3.73
C LYS A 189 -8.56 39.44 -2.24
N SER A 190 -9.10 40.60 -1.88
CA SER A 190 -9.38 40.98 -0.48
C SER A 190 -10.78 40.58 0.01
N LEU A 191 -11.67 40.20 -0.91
CA LEU A 191 -13.09 39.93 -0.64
C LEU A 191 -13.43 38.43 -0.65
N ILE A 192 -12.56 37.60 -1.24
CA ILE A 192 -12.65 36.14 -1.20
C ILE A 192 -11.84 35.62 0.00
N ASP A 193 -12.54 35.19 1.06
CA ASP A 193 -11.96 34.61 2.28
C ASP A 193 -11.93 33.06 2.29
N LYS A 194 -12.54 32.41 1.29
CA LYS A 194 -12.65 30.95 1.20
C LYS A 194 -11.73 30.32 0.17
N ASP A 195 -11.16 29.19 0.57
CA ASP A 195 -10.38 28.31 -0.30
C ASP A 195 -11.29 27.36 -1.10
N ILE A 196 -10.79 26.91 -2.25
CA ILE A 196 -11.39 25.87 -3.07
C ILE A 196 -11.29 24.53 -2.33
N ASP A 197 -12.38 23.77 -2.36
CA ASP A 197 -12.49 22.47 -1.72
C ASP A 197 -13.09 21.39 -2.65
N TYR A 198 -13.22 20.16 -2.15
CA TYR A 198 -13.90 19.08 -2.87
C TYR A 198 -15.40 19.37 -3.10
N GLY A 199 -16.05 20.15 -2.24
CA GLY A 199 -17.41 20.64 -2.46
C GLY A 199 -17.52 21.54 -3.70
N THR A 200 -16.57 22.47 -3.86
CA THR A 200 -16.49 23.41 -4.99
C THR A 200 -16.29 22.68 -6.32
N THR A 201 -15.32 21.75 -6.40
CA THR A 201 -15.09 20.95 -7.62
C THR A 201 -16.29 20.03 -7.94
N SER A 202 -16.85 19.36 -6.93
CA SER A 202 -18.05 18.53 -7.07
C SER A 202 -19.29 19.34 -7.50
N ALA A 203 -19.39 20.60 -7.10
CA ALA A 203 -20.49 21.49 -7.49
C ALA A 203 -20.50 21.81 -9.00
N TYR A 204 -19.33 21.84 -9.66
CA TYR A 204 -19.21 21.89 -11.14
C TYR A 204 -19.29 20.50 -11.80
N GLY A 205 -19.45 19.43 -11.01
CA GLY A 205 -19.47 18.06 -11.48
C GLY A 205 -18.11 17.50 -11.88
N ILE A 206 -17.02 18.22 -11.55
CA ILE A 206 -15.63 17.85 -11.84
C ILE A 206 -15.23 16.73 -10.88
N LYS A 207 -14.86 15.58 -11.44
CA LYS A 207 -14.35 14.43 -10.69
C LYS A 207 -12.84 14.37 -10.79
N PHE A 208 -12.21 13.83 -9.76
CA PHE A 208 -10.82 13.36 -9.84
C PHE A 208 -10.79 11.92 -10.39
N PRO A 209 -9.68 11.47 -10.97
CA PRO A 209 -9.46 10.06 -11.34
C PRO A 209 -9.53 9.13 -10.13
N ASN A 210 -9.40 7.81 -10.36
CA ASN A 210 -9.31 6.85 -9.28
C ASN A 210 -8.20 7.23 -8.28
N LEU A 211 -8.49 7.23 -6.98
CA LEU A 211 -7.58 7.72 -5.94
C LEU A 211 -6.19 7.06 -5.98
N ALA A 212 -6.11 5.75 -6.25
CA ALA A 212 -4.82 5.05 -6.32
C ALA A 212 -3.98 5.53 -7.51
N PHE A 213 -4.61 5.65 -8.69
CA PHE A 213 -3.98 6.20 -9.88
C PHE A 213 -3.59 7.67 -9.68
N TRP A 214 -4.48 8.50 -9.12
CA TRP A 214 -4.23 9.92 -8.93
C TRP A 214 -3.07 10.20 -7.98
N ASN A 215 -2.99 9.46 -6.87
CA ASN A 215 -1.87 9.57 -5.93
C ASN A 215 -0.55 9.13 -6.57
N SER A 216 -0.56 8.05 -7.36
CA SER A 216 0.60 7.60 -8.13
C SER A 216 1.03 8.63 -9.18
N PHE A 217 0.07 9.20 -9.90
CA PHE A 217 0.31 10.22 -10.93
C PHE A 217 0.93 11.49 -10.33
N VAL A 218 0.36 12.07 -9.27
CA VAL A 218 0.88 13.31 -8.68
C VAL A 218 2.29 13.12 -8.11
N VAL A 219 2.61 11.95 -7.55
CA VAL A 219 3.99 11.69 -7.06
C VAL A 219 4.99 11.58 -8.22
N THR A 220 4.58 11.05 -9.37
CA THR A 220 5.49 10.74 -10.50
C THR A 220 5.49 11.75 -11.64
N ARG A 221 4.55 12.71 -11.65
CA ARG A 221 4.36 13.65 -12.79
C ARG A 221 5.61 14.47 -13.10
N ASP A 222 6.41 14.77 -12.06
CA ASP A 222 7.60 15.64 -12.13
C ASP A 222 8.92 14.83 -12.16
N ASP A 223 8.86 13.49 -12.13
CA ASP A 223 10.04 12.61 -12.04
C ASP A 223 10.69 12.26 -13.40
N PHE A 224 10.03 12.60 -14.51
CA PHE A 224 10.50 12.28 -15.87
C PHE A 224 10.75 13.56 -16.70
N PRO A 225 11.99 14.09 -16.74
CA PRO A 225 12.29 15.40 -17.33
C PRO A 225 12.45 15.40 -18.86
N TYR A 226 12.13 14.31 -19.56
CA TYR A 226 12.26 14.17 -21.01
C TYR A 226 10.91 14.19 -21.73
N GLU A 227 10.91 14.54 -23.02
CA GLU A 227 9.73 14.46 -23.87
C GLU A 227 9.82 13.24 -24.80
N PHE A 228 8.90 12.29 -24.67
CA PHE A 228 8.83 11.09 -25.51
C PHE A 228 8.06 11.38 -26.81
N LYS A 229 8.64 11.07 -27.97
CA LYS A 229 7.98 11.24 -29.27
C LYS A 229 7.53 9.87 -29.79
N PRO A 230 6.21 9.58 -29.85
CA PRO A 230 5.71 8.33 -30.42
C PRO A 230 6.21 8.11 -31.84
N ARG A 231 6.56 6.86 -32.17
CA ARG A 231 7.14 6.51 -33.48
C ARG A 231 6.19 6.74 -34.66
N LYS A 232 4.88 6.92 -34.42
CA LYS A 232 3.90 7.40 -35.42
C LYS A 232 2.81 8.27 -34.79
N ALA A 233 2.49 9.39 -35.44
CA ALA A 233 1.23 10.11 -35.25
C ALA A 233 0.20 9.63 -36.29
N SER A 234 -1.02 9.35 -35.82
CA SER A 234 -2.27 9.07 -36.55
C SER A 234 -2.19 8.58 -38.01
N GLY A 235 -2.51 7.31 -38.25
CA GLY A 235 -2.79 6.80 -39.59
C GLY A 235 -3.08 5.30 -39.59
N MET A 236 -4.29 4.91 -40.04
CA MET A 236 -4.58 3.52 -40.39
C MET A 236 -3.69 3.11 -41.58
N VAL A 237 -2.61 2.39 -41.28
CA VAL A 237 -1.83 1.67 -42.28
C VAL A 237 -1.70 0.24 -41.81
N SER A 238 -2.24 -0.68 -42.60
CA SER A 238 -2.09 -2.12 -42.43
C SER A 238 -0.62 -2.53 -42.62
N SER A 239 0.17 -2.49 -41.55
CA SER A 239 1.44 -3.23 -41.50
C SER A 239 1.16 -4.62 -40.96
N SER A 240 1.30 -5.64 -41.82
CA SER A 240 1.23 -7.06 -41.48
C SER A 240 2.44 -7.53 -40.64
N GLN A 241 2.73 -6.83 -39.54
CA GLN A 241 3.58 -7.34 -38.49
C GLN A 241 2.74 -8.27 -37.64
N LYS A 242 3.11 -9.56 -37.61
CA LYS A 242 2.49 -10.51 -36.69
C LYS A 242 2.63 -9.98 -35.27
N LYS A 243 1.49 -9.71 -34.62
CA LYS A 243 1.42 -9.37 -33.20
C LYS A 243 2.21 -10.44 -32.42
N GLU A 244 3.13 -10.03 -31.56
CA GLU A 244 3.80 -10.99 -30.67
C GLU A 244 2.74 -11.67 -29.79
N LEU A 245 2.60 -12.98 -29.96
CA LEU A 245 1.58 -13.78 -29.29
C LEU A 245 1.99 -14.03 -27.84
N THR A 246 1.19 -13.55 -26.90
CA THR A 246 1.42 -13.85 -25.48
C THR A 246 0.98 -15.28 -25.15
N LEU A 247 1.51 -15.85 -24.07
CA LEU A 247 1.04 -17.14 -23.55
C LEU A 247 -0.46 -17.14 -23.24
N SER A 248 -1.04 -15.97 -22.94
CA SER A 248 -2.47 -15.77 -22.74
C SER A 248 -3.26 -15.87 -24.04
N ASP A 249 -2.76 -15.27 -25.14
CA ASP A 249 -3.36 -15.39 -26.46
C ASP A 249 -3.34 -16.86 -26.94
N ILE A 250 -2.24 -17.58 -26.69
CA ILE A 250 -2.10 -19.00 -27.02
C ILE A 250 -3.07 -19.85 -26.18
N LYS A 251 -3.20 -19.62 -24.87
CA LYS A 251 -4.21 -20.32 -24.04
C LYS A 251 -5.64 -20.05 -24.54
N ASN A 252 -5.92 -18.80 -24.94
CA ASN A 252 -7.23 -18.42 -25.47
C ASN A 252 -7.52 -19.04 -26.84
N SER A 253 -6.52 -19.23 -27.71
CA SER A 253 -6.70 -19.95 -28.96
C SER A 253 -6.93 -21.45 -28.72
N VAL A 254 -6.11 -22.10 -27.86
CA VAL A 254 -6.31 -23.51 -27.43
C VAL A 254 -7.72 -23.75 -26.88
N ASN A 255 -8.23 -22.85 -26.03
CA ASN A 255 -9.56 -22.99 -25.41
C ASN A 255 -10.73 -22.78 -26.40
N LYS A 256 -10.52 -22.08 -27.51
CA LYS A 256 -11.53 -21.86 -28.56
C LYS A 256 -11.53 -22.96 -29.62
N ASP A 257 -10.53 -23.84 -29.62
CA ASP A 257 -10.29 -24.75 -30.72
C ASP A 257 -10.92 -26.14 -30.50
N ASN A 258 -12.02 -26.41 -31.20
CA ASN A 258 -12.78 -27.67 -31.14
C ASN A 258 -12.16 -28.80 -31.98
N ARG A 259 -10.82 -28.91 -32.00
CA ARG A 259 -10.09 -29.94 -32.75
C ARG A 259 -10.04 -31.26 -32.01
N ASP A 260 -10.01 -32.35 -32.78
CA ASP A 260 -9.67 -33.66 -32.26
C ASP A 260 -8.25 -33.66 -31.66
N ARG A 261 -8.16 -34.11 -30.41
CA ARG A 261 -6.92 -34.17 -29.64
C ARG A 261 -6.33 -35.58 -29.71
N LYS A 262 -5.13 -35.73 -30.26
CA LYS A 262 -4.36 -36.99 -30.26
C LYS A 262 -4.07 -37.45 -28.83
N PHE A 263 -3.66 -36.52 -27.98
CA PHE A 263 -3.33 -36.79 -26.59
C PHE A 263 -4.49 -36.35 -25.68
N LYS A 264 -5.04 -37.29 -24.91
CA LYS A 264 -6.04 -37.06 -23.85
C LYS A 264 -5.54 -37.69 -22.54
N PRO A 265 -4.42 -37.21 -21.97
CA PRO A 265 -3.80 -37.83 -20.81
C PRO A 265 -4.63 -37.65 -19.54
N SER A 266 -4.62 -38.65 -18.66
CA SER A 266 -5.21 -38.53 -17.32
C SER A 266 -4.31 -37.71 -16.38
N GLU A 267 -4.85 -37.23 -15.25
CA GLU A 267 -4.04 -36.45 -14.30
C GLU A 267 -2.88 -37.24 -13.71
N SER A 268 -3.04 -38.56 -13.52
CA SER A 268 -1.95 -39.45 -13.10
C SER A 268 -0.88 -39.63 -14.18
N GLU A 269 -1.25 -39.64 -15.46
CA GLU A 269 -0.30 -39.68 -16.58
C GLU A 269 0.48 -38.36 -16.67
N ILE A 270 -0.20 -37.21 -16.57
CA ILE A 270 0.45 -35.89 -16.48
C ILE A 270 1.43 -35.83 -15.29
N LYS A 271 1.01 -36.31 -14.12
CA LYS A 271 1.87 -36.34 -12.93
C LYS A 271 3.10 -37.22 -13.16
N MET A 272 2.93 -38.43 -13.70
CA MET A 272 4.05 -39.34 -14.00
C MET A 272 5.04 -38.72 -15.00
N LEU A 273 4.55 -38.03 -16.04
CA LEU A 273 5.39 -37.33 -17.01
C LEU A 273 6.11 -36.13 -16.38
N THR A 274 5.45 -35.42 -15.46
CA THR A 274 6.02 -34.30 -14.69
C THR A 274 7.13 -34.77 -13.75
N ASP A 275 6.88 -35.83 -12.98
CA ASP A 275 7.86 -36.42 -12.06
C ASP A 275 9.08 -36.97 -12.83
N ALA A 276 8.87 -37.57 -14.01
CA ALA A 276 9.95 -38.00 -14.90
C ALA A 276 10.74 -36.83 -15.52
N ALA A 277 10.06 -35.73 -15.85
CA ALA A 277 10.66 -34.54 -16.43
C ALA A 277 11.45 -33.69 -15.40
N LEU A 278 11.20 -33.90 -14.10
CA LEU A 278 11.90 -33.25 -12.98
C LEU A 278 12.90 -34.17 -12.25
N ASP A 279 13.14 -35.39 -12.77
CA ASP A 279 14.17 -36.29 -12.28
C ASP A 279 15.59 -35.71 -12.54
N LYS A 280 16.60 -36.21 -11.83
CA LYS A 280 18.02 -35.86 -12.03
C LYS A 280 18.54 -36.16 -13.44
N ASN A 281 17.86 -37.01 -14.20
CA ASN A 281 18.17 -37.29 -15.60
C ASN A 281 16.87 -37.44 -16.42
N PRO A 282 16.24 -36.33 -16.85
CA PRO A 282 14.92 -36.33 -17.48
C PRO A 282 14.86 -37.20 -18.73
N TYR A 283 15.84 -37.07 -19.64
CA TYR A 283 15.91 -37.86 -20.87
C TYR A 283 16.00 -39.36 -20.60
N ARG A 284 16.83 -39.80 -19.63
CA ARG A 284 16.92 -41.22 -19.27
C ARG A 284 15.63 -41.75 -18.66
N THR A 285 14.92 -40.95 -17.86
CA THR A 285 13.70 -41.39 -17.18
C THR A 285 12.47 -41.34 -18.10
N LEU A 286 12.36 -40.35 -18.99
CA LEU A 286 11.37 -40.33 -20.08
C LEU A 286 11.61 -41.48 -21.07
N SER A 287 12.86 -41.76 -21.44
CA SER A 287 13.21 -42.92 -22.27
C SER A 287 12.84 -44.25 -21.57
N LYS A 288 13.03 -44.40 -20.26
CA LYS A 288 12.52 -45.58 -19.51
C LYS A 288 11.00 -45.70 -19.58
N LEU A 289 10.24 -44.59 -19.54
CA LEU A 289 8.78 -44.62 -19.69
C LEU A 289 8.38 -45.05 -21.12
N ARG A 290 9.12 -44.61 -22.15
CA ARG A 290 8.92 -45.04 -23.54
C ARG A 290 9.02 -46.56 -23.70
N HIS A 291 10.04 -47.18 -23.11
CA HIS A 291 10.28 -48.63 -23.20
C HIS A 291 9.32 -49.49 -22.35
N LYS A 292 8.43 -48.91 -21.54
CA LYS A 292 7.37 -49.65 -20.83
C LYS A 292 6.13 -49.97 -21.70
N GLY A 293 6.02 -49.36 -22.88
CA GLY A 293 4.93 -49.62 -23.84
C GLY A 293 3.58 -48.97 -23.49
N GLY A 294 2.60 -49.14 -24.37
CA GLY A 294 1.24 -48.58 -24.24
C GLY A 294 1.14 -47.07 -24.50
N ARG A 295 -0.01 -46.47 -24.15
CA ARG A 295 -0.31 -45.02 -24.38
C ARG A 295 0.74 -44.08 -23.80
N ASN A 296 1.33 -44.46 -22.68
CA ASN A 296 2.41 -43.71 -22.01
C ASN A 296 3.69 -43.61 -22.87
N SER A 297 3.90 -44.50 -23.82
CA SER A 297 5.08 -44.49 -24.70
C SER A 297 5.06 -43.31 -25.68
N GLU A 298 3.94 -43.06 -26.35
CA GLU A 298 3.80 -41.90 -27.25
C GLU A 298 3.82 -40.58 -26.47
N GLN A 299 3.15 -40.53 -25.32
CA GLN A 299 3.15 -39.34 -24.46
C GLN A 299 4.56 -39.02 -23.94
N ALA A 300 5.31 -40.02 -23.47
CA ALA A 300 6.70 -39.82 -23.03
C ALA A 300 7.61 -39.38 -24.18
N THR A 301 7.45 -39.96 -25.38
CA THR A 301 8.20 -39.57 -26.59
C THR A 301 7.91 -38.13 -26.99
N PHE A 302 6.65 -37.69 -26.86
CA PHE A 302 6.25 -36.30 -27.13
C PHE A 302 6.89 -35.32 -26.11
N VAL A 303 6.80 -35.63 -24.82
CA VAL A 303 7.42 -34.80 -23.76
C VAL A 303 8.94 -34.77 -23.88
N GLU A 304 9.58 -35.89 -24.24
CA GLU A 304 11.02 -35.97 -24.54
C GLU A 304 11.40 -35.07 -25.72
N LYS A 305 10.66 -35.12 -26.83
CA LYS A 305 10.89 -34.32 -28.04
C LYS A 305 10.77 -32.81 -27.81
N TYR A 306 9.79 -32.38 -27.00
CA TYR A 306 9.52 -30.97 -26.72
C TYR A 306 10.04 -30.51 -25.35
N PHE A 307 10.86 -31.31 -24.68
CA PHE A 307 11.31 -31.08 -23.30
C PHE A 307 11.93 -29.70 -23.09
N GLY A 308 12.82 -29.26 -24.00
CA GLY A 308 13.44 -27.93 -23.93
C GLY A 308 12.40 -26.80 -23.98
N SER A 309 11.47 -26.85 -24.93
CA SER A 309 10.40 -25.84 -25.07
C SER A 309 9.44 -25.84 -23.88
N ILE A 310 9.05 -27.02 -23.39
CA ILE A 310 8.22 -27.20 -22.20
C ILE A 310 8.93 -26.63 -20.97
N MET A 311 10.21 -26.94 -20.77
CA MET A 311 11.00 -26.45 -19.64
C MET A 311 11.19 -24.93 -19.70
N THR A 312 11.48 -24.35 -20.87
CA THR A 312 11.55 -22.88 -21.04
C THR A 312 10.26 -22.20 -20.61
N VAL A 313 9.10 -22.65 -21.10
CA VAL A 313 7.80 -22.06 -20.75
C VAL A 313 7.45 -22.31 -19.27
N ALA A 314 7.79 -23.46 -18.69
CA ALA A 314 7.55 -23.77 -17.28
C ALA A 314 8.42 -22.91 -16.33
N LEU A 315 9.69 -22.68 -16.68
CA LEU A 315 10.59 -21.82 -15.90
C LEU A 315 10.27 -20.34 -16.05
N GLU A 316 9.74 -19.92 -17.20
CA GLU A 316 9.23 -18.56 -17.40
C GLU A 316 8.01 -18.28 -16.52
N LYS A 317 7.05 -19.24 -16.43
CA LYS A 317 5.87 -19.12 -15.56
C LYS A 317 6.19 -18.91 -14.06
N ILE A 318 7.36 -19.34 -13.59
CA ILE A 318 7.79 -19.18 -12.19
C ILE A 318 8.83 -18.07 -11.99
N ASN A 319 9.13 -17.28 -13.04
CA ASN A 319 10.16 -16.23 -13.03
C ASN A 319 11.52 -16.74 -12.49
N ALA A 320 11.94 -17.94 -12.91
CA ALA A 320 13.22 -18.52 -12.49
C ALA A 320 14.40 -17.60 -12.86
N SER A 321 15.44 -17.52 -12.01
CA SER A 321 16.66 -16.78 -12.36
C SER A 321 17.41 -17.45 -13.51
N ASP A 322 18.33 -16.73 -14.17
CA ASP A 322 19.06 -17.31 -15.31
C ASP A 322 20.02 -18.44 -14.87
N GLU A 323 20.57 -18.40 -13.66
CA GLU A 323 21.34 -19.52 -13.08
C GLU A 323 20.45 -20.75 -12.80
N MET A 324 19.19 -20.54 -12.40
CA MET A 324 18.21 -21.62 -12.28
C MET A 324 17.83 -22.18 -13.65
N ARG A 325 17.70 -21.33 -14.67
CA ARG A 325 17.36 -21.75 -16.03
C ARG A 325 18.49 -22.56 -16.66
N ASP A 326 19.73 -22.07 -16.60
CA ASP A 326 20.89 -22.83 -17.07
C ASP A 326 21.07 -24.14 -16.32
N PHE A 327 20.73 -24.21 -15.02
CA PHE A 327 20.78 -25.47 -14.25
C PHE A 327 19.88 -26.58 -14.84
N PHE A 328 18.73 -26.24 -15.42
CA PHE A 328 17.83 -27.21 -16.04
C PHE A 328 18.02 -27.36 -17.56
N GLN A 329 18.48 -26.30 -18.25
CA GLN A 329 18.60 -26.27 -19.72
C GLN A 329 20.00 -26.64 -20.20
N ASN A 330 21.03 -26.21 -19.47
CA ASN A 330 22.45 -26.27 -19.84
C ASN A 330 23.32 -26.92 -18.72
N PRO A 331 22.94 -28.09 -18.17
CA PRO A 331 23.56 -28.66 -16.95
C PRO A 331 25.02 -29.11 -17.09
N GLU A 332 25.57 -29.07 -18.31
CA GLU A 332 26.98 -29.37 -18.63
C GLU A 332 27.87 -28.12 -18.59
N HIS A 333 27.30 -26.91 -18.74
CA HIS A 333 28.02 -25.64 -18.68
C HIS A 333 28.18 -25.08 -17.25
N ILE A 334 27.79 -25.86 -16.23
CA ILE A 334 27.73 -25.43 -14.83
C ILE A 334 28.76 -26.15 -13.98
N SER A 335 29.53 -25.38 -13.19
CA SER A 335 30.52 -25.93 -12.27
C SER A 335 29.90 -26.89 -11.26
N LYS A 336 30.65 -27.92 -10.84
CA LYS A 336 30.20 -28.90 -9.85
C LYS A 336 29.70 -28.23 -8.55
N ASN A 337 30.40 -27.21 -8.07
CA ASN A 337 30.02 -26.46 -6.86
C ASN A 337 28.71 -25.68 -7.06
N SER A 338 28.52 -25.05 -8.23
CA SER A 338 27.27 -24.36 -8.57
C SER A 338 26.10 -25.34 -8.67
N LYS A 339 26.33 -26.53 -9.24
CA LYS A 339 25.35 -27.62 -9.34
C LYS A 339 24.91 -28.14 -7.96
N GLU A 340 25.86 -28.37 -7.06
CA GLU A 340 25.58 -28.80 -5.67
C GLU A 340 24.85 -27.73 -4.87
N ARG A 341 25.24 -26.45 -5.01
CA ARG A 341 24.51 -25.31 -4.40
C ARG A 341 23.07 -25.25 -4.88
N MET A 342 22.83 -25.39 -6.20
CA MET A 342 21.48 -25.35 -6.77
C MET A 342 20.65 -26.57 -6.35
N GLU A 343 21.22 -27.79 -6.37
CA GLU A 343 20.55 -28.97 -5.82
C GLU A 343 20.12 -28.78 -4.36
N ASN A 344 20.96 -28.13 -3.54
CA ASN A 344 20.65 -27.85 -2.13
C ASN A 344 19.61 -26.73 -1.97
N TYR A 345 19.67 -25.67 -2.79
CA TYR A 345 18.64 -24.64 -2.86
C TYR A 345 17.24 -25.25 -3.09
N TRP A 346 17.10 -26.12 -4.10
CA TRP A 346 15.82 -26.77 -4.37
C TRP A 346 15.41 -27.76 -3.26
N LYS A 347 16.35 -28.42 -2.57
CA LYS A 347 16.03 -29.26 -1.38
C LYS A 347 15.47 -28.43 -0.23
N GLN A 348 16.05 -27.26 0.02
CA GLN A 348 15.69 -26.38 1.13
C GLN A 348 14.44 -25.53 0.85
N ASN A 349 14.03 -25.38 -0.41
CA ASN A 349 12.87 -24.60 -0.84
C ASN A 349 11.73 -25.49 -1.40
N PRO A 350 11.00 -26.23 -0.54
CA PRO A 350 9.91 -27.12 -0.99
C PRO A 350 8.77 -26.38 -1.70
N TYR A 351 8.53 -25.10 -1.36
CA TYR A 351 7.57 -24.25 -2.06
C TYR A 351 7.95 -24.04 -3.54
N MET A 352 9.21 -23.68 -3.82
CA MET A 352 9.68 -23.49 -5.20
C MET A 352 9.59 -24.79 -6.00
N ARG A 353 9.93 -25.94 -5.41
CA ARG A 353 9.73 -27.26 -6.03
C ARG A 353 8.26 -27.54 -6.38
N LYS A 354 7.34 -27.21 -5.47
CA LYS A 354 5.89 -27.35 -5.72
C LYS A 354 5.45 -26.45 -6.88
N MET A 355 5.90 -25.19 -6.93
CA MET A 355 5.60 -24.28 -8.02
C MET A 355 6.19 -24.74 -9.36
N GLN A 356 7.41 -25.28 -9.37
CA GLN A 356 8.02 -25.87 -10.57
C GLN A 356 7.22 -27.09 -11.07
N SER A 357 6.79 -27.99 -10.17
CA SER A 357 5.96 -29.14 -10.51
C SER A 357 4.60 -28.74 -11.09
N LEU A 358 3.94 -27.74 -10.50
CA LEU A 358 2.69 -27.18 -11.02
C LEU A 358 2.89 -26.51 -12.39
N ALA A 359 3.90 -25.65 -12.54
CA ALA A 359 4.20 -24.99 -13.82
C ALA A 359 4.57 -25.99 -14.93
N MET A 360 5.28 -27.06 -14.59
CA MET A 360 5.67 -28.13 -15.52
C MET A 360 4.45 -28.94 -15.97
N SER A 361 3.61 -29.40 -15.02
CA SER A 361 2.38 -30.15 -15.35
C SER A 361 1.39 -29.33 -16.18
N ASP A 362 1.18 -28.06 -15.85
CA ASP A 362 0.38 -27.12 -16.65
C ASP A 362 0.94 -26.89 -18.05
N THR A 363 2.27 -26.93 -18.22
CA THR A 363 2.91 -26.73 -19.53
C THR A 363 2.83 -28.00 -20.37
N ILE A 364 3.02 -29.18 -19.77
CA ILE A 364 2.80 -30.47 -20.44
C ILE A 364 1.34 -30.58 -20.90
N LYS A 365 0.36 -30.23 -20.05
CA LYS A 365 -1.06 -30.13 -20.45
C LYS A 365 -1.24 -29.20 -21.66
N LEU A 366 -0.74 -27.96 -21.59
CA LEU A 366 -0.85 -26.97 -22.68
C LEU A 366 -0.24 -27.46 -24.00
N PHE A 367 0.93 -28.11 -23.97
CA PHE A 367 1.57 -28.64 -25.18
C PHE A 367 0.76 -29.78 -25.80
N PHE A 368 0.17 -30.67 -24.99
CA PHE A 368 -0.72 -31.73 -25.50
C PHE A 368 -2.01 -31.18 -26.12
N GLU A 369 -2.60 -30.14 -25.52
CA GLU A 369 -3.82 -29.52 -26.04
C GLU A 369 -3.56 -28.70 -27.32
N ALA A 370 -2.47 -27.94 -27.36
CA ALA A 370 -2.07 -27.19 -28.54
C ALA A 370 -1.73 -28.10 -29.74
N TYR A 371 -1.14 -29.28 -29.50
CA TYR A 371 -0.75 -30.22 -30.56
C TYR A 371 -1.91 -30.68 -31.45
N GLY A 372 -3.13 -30.79 -30.91
CA GLY A 372 -4.29 -31.24 -31.69
C GLY A 372 -4.11 -32.68 -32.19
N ALA A 373 -4.41 -32.92 -33.48
CA ALA A 373 -4.37 -34.25 -34.09
C ALA A 373 -2.96 -34.68 -34.55
N ASP A 374 -2.20 -33.79 -35.18
CA ASP A 374 -0.93 -34.09 -35.87
C ASP A 374 0.21 -33.09 -35.56
N GLY A 375 -0.08 -31.98 -34.89
CA GLY A 375 0.86 -30.88 -34.64
C GLY A 375 1.05 -29.91 -35.80
N ASN A 376 0.37 -30.07 -36.94
CA ASN A 376 0.53 -29.20 -38.11
C ASN A 376 -0.38 -27.95 -38.08
N ASN A 377 -0.89 -27.58 -36.91
CA ASN A 377 -1.83 -26.48 -36.72
C ASN A 377 -1.12 -25.17 -36.29
N GLU A 378 -1.76 -24.02 -36.53
CA GLU A 378 -1.19 -22.70 -36.24
C GLU A 378 -0.92 -22.51 -34.73
N VAL A 379 -1.88 -22.89 -33.88
CA VAL A 379 -1.76 -22.77 -32.40
C VAL A 379 -0.53 -23.51 -31.84
N PHE A 380 -0.18 -24.68 -32.38
CA PHE A 380 1.03 -25.40 -31.97
C PHE A 380 2.31 -24.74 -32.50
N LYS A 381 2.29 -24.24 -33.74
CA LYS A 381 3.41 -23.49 -34.33
C LYS A 381 3.67 -22.19 -33.56
N ASP A 382 2.61 -21.50 -33.14
CA ASP A 382 2.66 -20.29 -32.33
C ASP A 382 3.19 -20.57 -30.92
N LEU A 383 2.78 -21.68 -30.28
CA LEU A 383 3.34 -22.11 -29.00
C LEU A 383 4.84 -22.44 -29.08
N LEU A 384 5.28 -23.09 -30.17
CA LEU A 384 6.70 -23.34 -30.41
C LEU A 384 7.48 -22.05 -30.71
N HIS A 385 6.90 -21.13 -31.47
CA HIS A 385 7.49 -19.82 -31.76
C HIS A 385 7.66 -18.99 -30.48
N TYR A 386 6.63 -18.93 -29.63
CA TYR A 386 6.69 -18.30 -28.32
C TYR A 386 7.76 -18.94 -27.42
N ALA A 387 7.80 -20.28 -27.34
CA ALA A 387 8.82 -20.97 -26.56
C ALA A 387 10.26 -20.70 -27.06
N ALA A 388 10.43 -20.43 -28.35
CA ALA A 388 11.70 -20.03 -28.95
C ALA A 388 12.02 -18.53 -28.76
N SER A 389 11.03 -17.64 -28.72
CA SER A 389 11.24 -16.18 -28.58
C SER A 389 11.63 -15.75 -27.16
N ILE A 390 11.20 -16.50 -26.13
CA ILE A 390 11.46 -16.18 -24.71
C ILE A 390 12.94 -15.87 -24.43
N LYS A 391 13.87 -16.69 -24.93
CA LYS A 391 15.31 -16.50 -24.65
C LYS A 391 15.89 -15.27 -25.36
N PRO A 392 15.76 -15.10 -26.69
CA PRO A 392 16.19 -13.87 -27.38
C PRO A 392 15.55 -12.58 -26.85
N GLN A 393 14.25 -12.59 -26.53
CA GLN A 393 13.57 -11.42 -25.95
C GLN A 393 14.18 -11.02 -24.60
N ARG A 394 14.52 -12.00 -23.75
CA ARG A 394 15.18 -11.74 -22.46
C ARG A 394 16.61 -11.23 -22.61
N GLU A 395 17.37 -11.78 -23.55
CA GLU A 395 18.73 -11.33 -23.87
C GLU A 395 18.72 -9.88 -24.42
N ALA A 396 17.74 -9.54 -25.26
CA ALA A 396 17.52 -8.17 -25.71
C ALA A 396 17.16 -7.20 -24.56
N MET A 397 16.21 -7.58 -23.69
CA MET A 397 15.88 -6.80 -22.49
C MET A 397 17.09 -6.59 -21.55
N ARG A 398 17.96 -7.60 -21.42
CA ARG A 398 19.19 -7.47 -20.64
C ARG A 398 20.19 -6.52 -21.31
N ALA A 399 20.39 -6.65 -22.63
CA ALA A 399 21.26 -5.74 -23.38
C ALA A 399 20.76 -4.28 -23.32
N GLU A 400 19.45 -4.05 -23.35
CA GLU A 400 18.84 -2.74 -23.10
C GLU A 400 19.09 -2.28 -21.65
N HIS A 401 18.91 -3.14 -20.65
CA HIS A 401 19.21 -2.80 -19.25
C HIS A 401 20.70 -2.46 -19.03
N GLU A 402 21.63 -3.24 -19.59
CA GLU A 402 23.08 -2.98 -19.54
C GLU A 402 23.47 -1.71 -20.32
N LYS A 403 22.72 -1.34 -21.37
CA LYS A 403 22.90 -0.08 -22.10
C LYS A 403 22.40 1.10 -21.26
N ILE A 404 21.20 1.02 -20.70
CA ILE A 404 20.63 2.03 -19.80
C ILE A 404 21.50 2.20 -18.55
N GLN A 405 22.02 1.10 -18.00
CA GLN A 405 22.90 1.14 -16.84
C GLN A 405 24.23 1.82 -17.18
N ARG A 406 24.84 1.54 -18.34
CA ARG A 406 26.01 2.31 -18.82
C ARG A 406 25.68 3.77 -19.11
N GLU A 407 24.53 4.07 -19.70
CA GLU A 407 24.08 5.46 -19.93
C GLU A 407 23.85 6.21 -18.62
N LEU A 408 23.42 5.53 -17.55
CA LEU A 408 23.32 6.07 -16.19
C LEU A 408 24.70 6.23 -15.53
N GLU A 409 25.58 5.24 -15.65
CA GLU A 409 26.96 5.30 -15.16
C GLU A 409 27.73 6.45 -15.84
N ASP A 410 27.61 6.61 -17.17
CA ASP A 410 28.19 7.71 -17.94
C ASP A 410 27.54 9.07 -17.61
N ALA A 411 26.22 9.15 -17.42
CA ALA A 411 25.52 10.38 -17.04
C ALA A 411 25.86 10.82 -15.60
N LEU A 412 26.13 9.88 -14.69
CA LEU A 412 26.59 10.14 -13.33
C LEU A 412 28.09 10.46 -13.29
N ALA A 413 28.89 9.89 -14.20
CA ALA A 413 30.32 10.19 -14.36
C ALA A 413 30.62 11.63 -14.82
N VAL A 414 29.60 12.42 -15.20
CA VAL A 414 29.75 13.86 -15.49
C VAL A 414 30.16 14.68 -14.24
N TYR A 415 30.04 14.11 -13.03
CA TYR A 415 30.60 14.70 -11.80
C TYR A 415 32.00 14.19 -11.41
N ASP A 416 32.59 13.27 -12.16
CA ASP A 416 33.90 12.68 -11.85
C ASP A 416 34.90 12.92 -13.01
N THR A 417 35.44 14.15 -13.06
CA THR A 417 36.51 14.49 -14.00
C THR A 417 37.81 13.76 -13.63
N LYS A 418 38.05 12.67 -14.36
CA LYS A 418 39.22 11.77 -14.27
C LYS A 418 40.57 12.50 -14.11
N GLU A 419 41.40 11.98 -13.21
CA GLU A 419 42.83 11.78 -13.52
C GLU A 419 43.11 10.27 -13.73
N PRO A 420 44.09 9.90 -14.58
CA PRO A 420 44.32 8.51 -14.97
C PRO A 420 45.30 7.75 -14.05
N GLU A 421 45.03 6.45 -13.91
CA GLU A 421 45.99 5.38 -13.57
C GLU A 421 46.88 5.56 -12.32
N ASN A 422 46.55 4.87 -11.22
CA ASN A 422 47.11 3.54 -10.95
C ASN A 422 46.57 2.87 -9.66
N ALA A 423 46.38 1.54 -9.74
CA ALA A 423 46.32 0.53 -8.67
C ALA A 423 45.53 0.78 -7.35
N ASP A 424 44.57 -0.13 -7.10
CA ASP A 424 44.10 -0.63 -5.80
C ASP A 424 44.24 0.29 -4.56
N ASN A 425 43.13 0.91 -4.14
CA ASN A 425 42.81 1.16 -2.73
C ASN A 425 41.33 1.58 -2.56
N THR A 426 40.43 0.61 -2.36
CA THR A 426 39.10 0.91 -1.81
C THR A 426 39.23 1.41 -0.38
N ILE A 427 39.04 2.72 -0.17
CA ILE A 427 38.86 3.30 1.15
C ILE A 427 37.51 2.81 1.70
N HIS A 428 37.54 1.78 2.52
CA HIS A 428 36.38 1.38 3.32
C HIS A 428 36.07 2.47 4.35
N LYS A 429 35.03 3.28 4.10
CA LYS A 429 34.44 4.12 5.16
C LYS A 429 34.10 3.23 6.37
N SER A 430 34.49 3.68 7.55
CA SER A 430 34.19 2.98 8.80
C SER A 430 32.69 3.03 9.12
N ALA A 431 32.22 2.07 9.93
CA ALA A 431 30.83 2.07 10.38
C ALA A 431 30.46 3.34 11.18
N GLU A 432 31.44 3.95 11.83
CA GLU A 432 31.28 5.18 12.61
C GLU A 432 31.18 6.41 11.69
N GLU A 433 31.91 6.46 10.57
CA GLU A 433 31.75 7.50 9.55
C GLU A 433 30.37 7.44 8.89
N ILE A 434 29.88 6.23 8.57
CA ILE A 434 28.54 6.02 7.98
C ILE A 434 27.44 6.48 8.96
N LEU A 435 27.56 6.14 10.26
CA LEU A 435 26.61 6.57 11.28
C LEU A 435 26.63 8.09 11.50
N ASN A 436 27.81 8.72 11.45
CA ASN A 436 27.95 10.18 11.56
C ASN A 436 27.41 10.92 10.32
N GLU A 437 27.52 10.34 9.13
CA GLU A 437 26.89 10.88 7.91
C GLU A 437 25.35 10.78 7.99
N GLU A 438 24.81 9.64 8.41
CA GLU A 438 23.36 9.42 8.58
C GLU A 438 22.75 10.31 9.67
N ALA A 439 23.45 10.51 10.79
CA ALA A 439 23.03 11.40 11.87
C ALA A 439 22.90 12.87 11.41
N LYS A 440 23.91 13.34 10.65
CA LYS A 440 23.88 14.69 10.04
C LYS A 440 22.78 14.84 8.99
N ALA A 441 22.53 13.80 8.18
CA ALA A 441 21.51 13.83 7.14
C ALA A 441 20.08 13.94 7.71
N ASN A 442 19.82 13.29 8.84
CA ASN A 442 18.49 13.23 9.48
C ASN A 442 18.31 14.20 10.67
N ASN A 443 19.27 15.10 10.93
CA ASN A 443 19.25 16.00 12.09
C ASN A 443 19.01 15.24 13.43
N ALA A 444 19.76 14.14 13.58
CA ALA A 444 19.66 13.16 14.64
C ALA A 444 20.97 13.10 15.46
N GLU A 445 20.87 12.65 16.70
CA GLU A 445 22.03 12.46 17.59
C GLU A 445 22.36 10.96 17.75
N LEU A 446 23.62 10.67 18.09
CA LEU A 446 24.12 9.31 18.32
C LEU A 446 24.23 9.02 19.81
N TYR A 447 23.30 8.21 20.34
CA TYR A 447 23.31 7.73 21.71
C TYR A 447 23.92 6.33 21.77
N GLU A 448 25.19 6.26 22.16
CA GLU A 448 25.90 4.99 22.35
C GLU A 448 25.71 4.45 23.77
N PHE A 449 25.30 3.19 23.91
CA PHE A 449 25.10 2.52 25.19
C PHE A 449 25.80 1.16 25.24
N GLN A 450 26.37 0.82 26.39
CA GLN A 450 27.01 -0.47 26.61
C GLN A 450 26.05 -1.44 27.32
N THR A 451 25.54 -2.44 26.58
CA THR A 451 24.64 -3.48 27.14
C THR A 451 25.38 -4.81 27.33
N GLU A 452 24.80 -5.73 28.11
CA GLU A 452 25.30 -7.10 28.29
C GLU A 452 25.41 -7.88 26.96
N LYS A 453 24.64 -7.47 25.92
CA LYS A 453 24.65 -8.08 24.58
C LYS A 453 25.58 -7.35 23.60
N GLY A 454 26.25 -6.27 24.02
CA GLY A 454 27.21 -5.48 23.24
C GLY A 454 26.91 -3.97 23.20
N LYS A 455 27.74 -3.22 22.46
CA LYS A 455 27.55 -1.79 22.18
C LYS A 455 26.31 -1.61 21.27
N VAL A 456 25.35 -0.83 21.75
CA VAL A 456 24.16 -0.37 21.00
C VAL A 456 24.38 1.09 20.65
N VAL A 457 24.03 1.51 19.44
CA VAL A 457 24.08 2.91 19.01
C VAL A 457 22.71 3.27 18.45
N ILE A 458 22.02 4.20 19.10
CA ILE A 458 20.77 4.78 18.61
C ILE A 458 21.12 6.04 17.83
N CYS A 459 20.81 6.07 16.54
CA CYS A 459 20.80 7.30 15.75
C CYS A 459 19.37 7.79 15.70
N SER A 460 19.02 8.86 16.43
CA SER A 460 17.65 9.37 16.41
C SER A 460 17.51 10.83 16.80
N ASN A 461 16.43 11.46 16.34
CA ASN A 461 15.90 12.69 16.89
C ASN A 461 14.87 12.33 17.98
N LEU A 462 15.15 12.68 19.24
CA LEU A 462 14.30 12.29 20.37
C LEU A 462 12.87 12.82 20.28
N ARG A 463 12.67 14.02 19.70
CA ARG A 463 11.33 14.59 19.53
C ARG A 463 10.52 13.84 18.48
N GLU A 464 11.16 13.39 17.40
CA GLU A 464 10.50 12.57 16.38
C GLU A 464 10.20 11.17 16.94
N THR A 465 11.13 10.59 17.71
CA THR A 465 10.93 9.30 18.42
C THR A 465 9.72 9.36 19.34
N LEU A 466 9.64 10.40 20.19
CA LEU A 466 8.51 10.61 21.08
C LEU A 466 7.19 10.79 20.32
N ALA A 467 7.21 11.54 19.20
CA ALA A 467 6.02 11.71 18.36
C ALA A 467 5.54 10.37 17.77
N GLU A 468 6.42 9.56 17.19
CA GLU A 468 6.08 8.24 16.63
C GLU A 468 5.55 7.27 17.70
N MET A 469 6.18 7.23 18.88
CA MET A 469 5.72 6.42 20.02
C MET A 469 4.31 6.81 20.45
N LEU A 470 4.03 8.10 20.62
CA LEU A 470 2.72 8.60 21.03
C LEU A 470 1.66 8.43 19.92
N GLU A 471 2.02 8.59 18.65
CA GLU A 471 1.11 8.28 17.52
C GLU A 471 0.73 6.80 17.48
N ASN A 472 1.67 5.89 17.77
CA ASN A 472 1.40 4.46 17.85
C ASN A 472 0.48 4.11 19.05
N GLN A 473 0.82 4.60 20.25
CA GLN A 473 0.01 4.39 21.47
C GLN A 473 -1.42 4.94 21.34
N THR A 474 -1.58 6.11 20.71
CA THR A 474 -2.90 6.75 20.55
C THR A 474 -3.63 6.40 19.26
N ARG A 475 -3.09 5.52 18.42
CA ARG A 475 -3.59 5.19 17.07
C ARG A 475 -5.07 4.83 16.98
N ILE A 476 -5.60 4.17 18.02
CA ILE A 476 -7.01 3.75 18.10
C ILE A 476 -7.94 4.91 18.51
N MET A 477 -7.42 5.91 19.21
CA MET A 477 -8.19 6.97 19.84
C MET A 477 -8.77 7.95 18.79
N PRO A 478 -9.79 8.76 19.16
CA PRO A 478 -10.29 9.81 18.29
C PRO A 478 -9.17 10.78 17.87
N LYS A 479 -9.02 11.04 16.56
CA LYS A 479 -7.87 11.75 15.96
C LYS A 479 -7.63 13.13 16.59
N SER A 480 -8.70 13.85 16.94
CA SER A 480 -8.61 15.15 17.63
C SER A 480 -8.25 15.05 19.11
N PHE A 481 -8.59 13.95 19.78
CA PHE A 481 -8.18 13.68 21.16
C PHE A 481 -6.71 13.27 21.21
N ALA A 482 -6.30 12.32 20.37
CA ALA A 482 -4.92 11.88 20.18
C ALA A 482 -3.98 13.07 19.94
N ARG A 483 -4.30 13.96 18.97
CA ARG A 483 -3.52 15.18 18.70
C ARG A 483 -3.41 16.12 19.89
N ALA A 484 -4.49 16.32 20.66
CA ALA A 484 -4.46 17.19 21.84
C ALA A 484 -3.56 16.60 22.93
N TYR A 485 -3.57 15.27 23.09
CA TYR A 485 -2.72 14.55 24.02
C TYR A 485 -1.23 14.53 23.57
N ILE A 486 -0.95 14.24 22.29
CA ILE A 486 0.41 14.31 21.73
C ILE A 486 0.99 15.71 21.93
N ASN A 487 0.25 16.77 21.58
CA ASN A 487 0.70 18.14 21.78
C ASN A 487 0.95 18.47 23.26
N TYR A 488 0.16 17.92 24.18
CA TYR A 488 0.41 18.07 25.62
C TYR A 488 1.71 17.39 26.04
N MET A 489 1.94 16.13 25.66
CA MET A 489 3.17 15.40 25.97
C MET A 489 4.41 16.08 25.38
N MET A 490 4.36 16.47 24.11
CA MET A 490 5.44 17.17 23.39
C MET A 490 5.78 18.56 23.95
N SER A 491 4.95 19.11 24.84
CA SER A 491 5.16 20.42 25.49
C SER A 491 5.22 20.35 27.02
N ASN A 492 5.13 19.14 27.60
CA ASN A 492 5.14 18.94 29.04
C ASN A 492 6.60 18.92 29.56
N PRO A 493 7.00 19.84 30.45
CA PRO A 493 8.38 19.95 30.94
C PRO A 493 8.84 18.75 31.79
N VAL A 494 7.93 17.84 32.19
CA VAL A 494 8.28 16.58 32.88
C VAL A 494 8.78 15.51 31.88
N ILE A 495 8.51 15.68 30.59
CA ILE A 495 8.97 14.77 29.53
C ILE A 495 10.37 15.21 29.08
N THR A 496 11.38 14.58 29.67
CA THR A 496 12.80 14.86 29.42
C THR A 496 13.41 13.92 28.38
N ASP A 497 14.58 14.27 27.85
CA ASP A 497 15.33 13.41 26.92
C ASP A 497 15.65 12.03 27.54
N SER A 498 15.92 11.99 28.85
CA SER A 498 16.09 10.75 29.62
C SER A 498 14.83 9.89 29.68
N TYR A 499 13.65 10.49 29.79
CA TYR A 499 12.38 9.78 29.71
C TYR A 499 12.19 9.17 28.32
N ILE A 500 12.47 9.94 27.26
CA ILE A 500 12.33 9.47 25.87
C ILE A 500 13.29 8.31 25.60
N LEU A 501 14.55 8.42 26.03
CA LEU A 501 15.56 7.37 25.87
C LEU A 501 15.20 6.10 26.67
N THR A 502 14.81 6.23 27.95
CA THR A 502 14.40 5.07 28.77
C THR A 502 13.17 4.37 28.19
N THR A 503 12.15 5.11 27.75
CA THR A 503 10.93 4.52 27.18
C THR A 503 11.17 3.90 25.80
N ALA A 504 11.93 4.56 24.91
CA ALA A 504 12.29 3.99 23.60
C ALA A 504 13.15 2.72 23.73
N LEU A 505 14.01 2.64 24.74
CA LEU A 505 14.77 1.42 25.04
C LEU A 505 13.93 0.32 25.69
N LYS A 506 12.94 0.65 26.54
CA LYS A 506 11.99 -0.32 27.15
C LYS A 506 11.24 -1.14 26.08
N ASP A 507 10.90 -0.52 24.96
CA ASP A 507 10.24 -1.18 23.82
C ASP A 507 11.18 -2.11 23.02
N THR A 508 12.50 -2.06 23.27
CA THR A 508 13.45 -3.05 22.77
C THR A 508 13.65 -4.17 23.79
N ASN A 509 13.74 -5.44 23.35
CA ASN A 509 13.94 -6.61 24.23
C ASN A 509 15.39 -6.72 24.78
N LEU A 510 15.89 -5.63 25.38
CA LEU A 510 17.21 -5.45 25.95
C LEU A 510 17.08 -5.09 27.44
N SER A 511 18.00 -5.57 28.28
CA SER A 511 18.18 -5.05 29.62
C SER A 511 18.66 -3.61 29.52
N LEU A 512 18.03 -2.67 30.25
CA LEU A 512 18.46 -1.28 30.25
C LEU A 512 19.90 -1.18 30.78
N PRO A 513 20.79 -0.47 30.07
CA PRO A 513 22.14 -0.24 30.52
C PRO A 513 22.15 0.75 31.70
N LYS A 514 23.12 0.62 32.60
CA LYS A 514 23.36 1.63 33.63
C LYS A 514 24.10 2.80 33.00
N ASP A 515 23.37 3.88 32.72
CA ASP A 515 23.86 5.07 32.02
C ASP A 515 23.17 6.32 32.58
N ASP A 516 23.93 7.36 32.93
CA ASP A 516 23.41 8.57 33.59
C ASP A 516 22.43 9.37 32.72
N ARG A 517 22.35 9.09 31.42
CA ARG A 517 21.36 9.69 30.50
C ARG A 517 19.99 9.01 30.58
N LEU A 518 19.89 7.83 31.19
CA LEU A 518 18.64 7.09 31.38
C LEU A 518 18.10 7.32 32.78
N MET A 519 16.77 7.43 32.88
CA MET A 519 16.07 7.39 34.16
C MET A 519 15.64 5.96 34.54
N ASP A 520 15.30 5.77 35.81
CA ASP A 520 14.77 4.51 36.31
C ASP A 520 13.41 4.16 35.66
N LEU A 521 13.08 2.86 35.56
CA LEU A 521 11.84 2.40 34.94
C LEU A 521 10.60 2.78 35.75
N ASP A 522 10.66 2.70 37.08
CA ASP A 522 9.54 3.02 37.96
C ASP A 522 9.32 4.55 37.98
N GLU A 523 10.39 5.33 37.83
CA GLU A 523 10.32 6.79 37.64
C GLU A 523 9.68 7.14 36.27
N ALA A 524 10.11 6.51 35.18
CA ALA A 524 9.51 6.72 33.86
C ALA A 524 8.02 6.33 33.82
N GLU A 525 7.65 5.23 34.47
CA GLU A 525 6.26 4.80 34.61
C GLU A 525 5.43 5.77 35.46
N THR A 526 6.00 6.28 36.56
CA THR A 526 5.39 7.31 37.40
C THR A 526 5.14 8.62 36.62
N ILE A 527 6.10 9.06 35.80
CA ILE A 527 5.95 10.22 34.92
C ILE A 527 4.83 9.99 33.90
N THR A 528 4.78 8.80 33.30
CA THR A 528 3.75 8.39 32.34
C THR A 528 2.35 8.49 32.98
N ILE A 529 2.13 7.80 34.09
CA ILE A 529 0.85 7.77 34.82
C ILE A 529 0.43 9.18 35.27
N LYS A 530 1.37 9.98 35.76
CA LYS A 530 1.11 11.37 36.17
C LYS A 530 0.68 12.22 34.98
N ALA A 531 1.39 12.19 33.86
CA ALA A 531 1.05 12.96 32.67
C ALA A 531 -0.33 12.54 32.10
N PHE A 532 -0.67 11.25 32.15
CA PHE A 532 -1.98 10.75 31.74
C PHE A 532 -3.09 11.28 32.67
N THR A 533 -2.83 11.28 33.98
CA THR A 533 -3.76 11.76 35.01
C THR A 533 -3.99 13.26 34.91
N ASP A 534 -2.92 14.06 34.85
CA ASP A 534 -2.96 15.52 34.72
C ASP A 534 -3.69 15.95 33.43
N PHE A 535 -3.40 15.28 32.30
CA PHE A 535 -4.13 15.51 31.05
C PHE A 535 -5.61 15.15 31.16
N SER A 536 -5.92 14.00 31.77
CA SER A 536 -7.28 13.48 31.89
C SER A 536 -8.16 14.36 32.79
N GLN A 537 -7.62 14.85 33.90
CA GLN A 537 -8.31 15.79 34.78
C GLN A 537 -8.56 17.13 34.09
N LYS A 538 -7.54 17.70 33.43
CA LYS A 538 -7.64 18.98 32.71
C LYS A 538 -8.59 18.93 31.51
N ASN A 539 -8.79 17.75 30.91
CA ASN A 539 -9.61 17.55 29.71
C ASN A 539 -10.81 16.61 29.95
N SER A 540 -11.28 16.46 31.18
CA SER A 540 -12.25 15.44 31.63
C SER A 540 -13.40 15.16 30.67
N LYS A 541 -14.13 16.20 30.22
CA LYS A 541 -15.22 16.04 29.23
C LYS A 541 -14.76 15.42 27.90
N SER A 542 -13.58 15.78 27.41
CA SER A 542 -13.01 15.18 26.19
C SER A 542 -12.48 13.76 26.45
N THR A 543 -11.93 13.50 27.63
CA THR A 543 -11.47 12.15 28.04
C THR A 543 -12.64 11.18 28.11
N ASN A 544 -13.71 11.54 28.82
CA ASN A 544 -14.92 10.72 28.95
C ASN A 544 -15.59 10.48 27.59
N ALA A 545 -15.66 11.50 26.72
CA ALA A 545 -16.19 11.36 25.37
C ALA A 545 -15.34 10.41 24.48
N ALA A 546 -14.01 10.37 24.68
CA ALA A 546 -13.12 9.47 23.96
C ALA A 546 -13.21 8.03 24.50
N GLN A 547 -13.26 7.87 25.83
CA GLN A 547 -13.49 6.62 26.52
C GLN A 547 -14.80 5.96 26.05
N GLN A 548 -15.94 6.67 26.11
CA GLN A 548 -17.24 6.14 25.67
C GLN A 548 -17.24 5.76 24.18
N ALA A 549 -16.66 6.60 23.32
CA ALA A 549 -16.58 6.34 21.88
C ALA A 549 -15.78 5.06 21.53
N LEU A 550 -14.76 4.73 22.33
CA LEU A 550 -14.01 3.49 22.19
C LEU A 550 -14.76 2.29 22.76
N ILE A 551 -15.32 2.41 23.97
CA ILE A 551 -16.07 1.33 24.62
C ILE A 551 -17.25 0.88 23.75
N ASP A 552 -18.06 1.79 23.23
CA ASP A 552 -19.22 1.40 22.44
C ASP A 552 -18.81 0.67 21.15
N VAL A 553 -17.65 0.99 20.57
CA VAL A 553 -17.13 0.29 19.37
C VAL A 553 -16.60 -1.10 19.72
N LEU A 554 -16.06 -1.30 20.93
CA LEU A 554 -15.69 -2.63 21.43
C LEU A 554 -16.94 -3.47 21.77
N VAL A 555 -17.97 -2.85 22.36
CA VAL A 555 -19.28 -3.47 22.64
C VAL A 555 -19.96 -3.92 21.36
N ASP A 556 -19.99 -3.09 20.31
CA ASP A 556 -20.53 -3.48 19.01
C ASP A 556 -19.66 -4.51 18.27
N PHE A 557 -18.39 -4.66 18.65
CA PHE A 557 -17.46 -5.60 18.04
C PHE A 557 -17.56 -7.02 18.62
N SER A 558 -17.75 -7.16 19.94
CA SER A 558 -18.14 -8.44 20.57
C SER A 558 -19.28 -8.25 21.58
N PRO A 559 -20.55 -8.17 21.11
CA PRO A 559 -21.71 -7.93 21.98
C PRO A 559 -22.02 -9.09 22.93
N GLU A 560 -21.49 -10.30 22.67
CA GLU A 560 -21.70 -11.50 23.49
C GLU A 560 -20.68 -11.61 24.65
N ASP A 561 -19.52 -10.95 24.56
CA ASP A 561 -18.42 -11.01 25.54
C ASP A 561 -18.29 -9.74 26.42
N VAL A 562 -19.31 -8.87 26.44
CA VAL A 562 -19.23 -7.56 27.10
C VAL A 562 -19.16 -7.67 28.63
N SER A 563 -17.95 -7.57 29.19
CA SER A 563 -17.77 -7.40 30.62
C SER A 563 -18.15 -5.98 31.06
N THR A 564 -18.90 -5.84 32.15
CA THR A 564 -19.19 -4.53 32.77
C THR A 564 -17.92 -3.79 33.22
N LYS A 565 -16.80 -4.50 33.41
CA LYS A 565 -15.48 -3.92 33.67
C LYS A 565 -14.93 -3.06 32.53
N LEU A 566 -15.43 -3.21 31.29
CA LEU A 566 -15.02 -2.35 30.17
C LEU A 566 -15.38 -0.87 30.45
N TYR A 567 -16.47 -0.62 31.17
CA TYR A 567 -16.91 0.74 31.52
C TYR A 567 -16.11 1.39 32.65
N THR A 568 -15.27 0.63 33.37
CA THR A 568 -14.40 1.18 34.43
C THR A 568 -13.01 1.57 33.93
N LEU A 569 -12.68 1.29 32.67
CA LEU A 569 -11.34 1.52 32.10
C LEU A 569 -11.12 2.97 31.69
N GLY A 570 -9.94 3.50 32.00
CA GLY A 570 -9.45 4.77 31.46
C GLY A 570 -9.20 4.68 29.95
N VAL A 571 -9.31 5.81 29.24
CA VAL A 571 -9.10 5.88 27.79
C VAL A 571 -7.71 5.38 27.34
N PHE A 572 -6.70 5.48 28.22
CA PHE A 572 -5.33 5.03 27.99
C PHE A 572 -5.08 3.55 28.32
N GLU A 573 -6.02 2.87 28.99
CA GLU A 573 -5.93 1.42 29.30
C GLU A 573 -6.56 0.56 28.18
N ILE A 574 -7.45 1.16 27.39
CA ILE A 574 -8.12 0.50 26.25
C ILE A 574 -7.15 -0.02 25.17
N PRO A 575 -6.08 0.72 24.78
CA PRO A 575 -5.07 0.21 23.84
C PRO A 575 -4.42 -1.11 24.25
N ASP A 576 -4.19 -1.34 25.54
CA ASP A 576 -3.54 -2.57 26.05
C ASP A 576 -4.45 -3.80 25.92
N ILE A 577 -5.75 -3.61 26.09
CA ILE A 577 -6.74 -4.68 25.83
C ILE A 577 -6.76 -5.01 24.34
N ILE A 578 -6.66 -4.00 23.47
CA ILE A 578 -6.69 -4.19 22.01
C ILE A 578 -5.40 -4.85 21.53
N SER A 579 -4.23 -4.49 22.08
CA SER A 579 -2.95 -5.12 21.73
C SER A 579 -2.88 -6.60 22.12
N ALA A 580 -3.62 -7.00 23.15
CA ALA A 580 -3.80 -8.41 23.54
C ALA A 580 -4.74 -9.22 22.61
N LEU A 581 -5.51 -8.57 21.72
CA LEU A 581 -6.35 -9.26 20.74
C LEU A 581 -5.53 -9.82 19.57
N ASN A 582 -6.08 -10.78 18.83
CA ASN A 582 -5.46 -11.28 17.61
C ASN A 582 -5.40 -10.21 16.50
N GLU A 583 -4.44 -10.36 15.57
CA GLU A 583 -4.15 -9.36 14.53
C GLU A 583 -5.35 -9.02 13.63
N ASN A 584 -6.27 -9.96 13.41
CA ASN A 584 -7.48 -9.72 12.62
C ASN A 584 -8.50 -8.86 13.38
N ALA A 585 -8.69 -9.12 14.67
CA ALA A 585 -9.52 -8.29 15.53
C ALA A 585 -8.95 -6.87 15.68
N GLN A 586 -7.63 -6.73 15.90
CA GLN A 586 -6.96 -5.43 15.89
C GLN A 586 -7.22 -4.65 14.59
N LYS A 587 -6.98 -5.27 13.43
CA LYS A 587 -7.23 -4.66 12.11
C LYS A 587 -8.70 -4.25 11.93
N ALA A 588 -9.64 -5.07 12.39
CA ALA A 588 -11.07 -4.77 12.29
C ALA A 588 -11.47 -3.56 13.15
N ILE A 589 -10.95 -3.44 14.37
CA ILE A 589 -11.23 -2.27 15.24
C ILE A 589 -10.50 -1.03 14.71
N PHE A 590 -9.26 -1.13 14.22
CA PHE A 590 -8.58 -0.01 13.55
C PHE A 590 -9.37 0.52 12.33
N ALA A 591 -10.04 -0.36 11.58
CA ALA A 591 -10.91 0.03 10.47
C ALA A 591 -12.15 0.83 10.91
N LYS A 592 -12.52 0.81 12.20
CA LYS A 592 -13.60 1.61 12.78
C LYS A 592 -13.19 3.04 13.17
N SER A 593 -11.98 3.51 12.82
CA SER A 593 -11.49 4.85 13.18
C SER A 593 -12.49 5.98 12.88
N ASP A 594 -13.16 5.99 11.72
CA ASP A 594 -14.11 7.05 11.38
C ASP A 594 -15.41 6.98 12.21
N GLU A 595 -15.81 5.79 12.65
CA GLU A 595 -16.93 5.57 13.57
C GLU A 595 -16.59 6.03 15.00
N ILE A 596 -15.39 5.72 15.49
CA ILE A 596 -14.84 6.21 16.76
C ILE A 596 -14.82 7.74 16.76
N ASN A 597 -14.33 8.37 15.69
CA ASN A 597 -14.33 9.83 15.54
C ASN A 597 -15.75 10.42 15.54
N LYS A 598 -16.71 9.78 14.86
CA LYS A 598 -18.11 10.21 14.84
C LYS A 598 -18.76 10.15 16.23
N ARG A 599 -18.55 9.06 16.98
CA ARG A 599 -19.07 8.89 18.36
C ARG A 599 -18.44 9.90 19.30
N TYR A 600 -17.13 10.11 19.22
CA TYR A 600 -16.43 11.17 19.98
C TYR A 600 -17.00 12.57 19.72
N SER A 601 -17.21 12.94 18.45
CA SER A 601 -17.81 14.24 18.08
C SER A 601 -19.27 14.39 18.54
N TYR A 602 -19.97 13.29 18.79
CA TYR A 602 -21.31 13.28 19.38
C TYR A 602 -21.23 13.46 20.91
N TYR A 603 -20.47 12.60 21.61
CA TYR A 603 -20.33 12.64 23.08
C TYR A 603 -19.62 13.88 23.63
N LYS A 604 -18.88 14.62 22.79
CA LYS A 604 -18.27 15.90 23.17
C LYS A 604 -19.28 17.06 23.25
N LYS A 605 -20.48 16.92 22.68
CA LYS A 605 -21.52 17.95 22.74
C LYS A 605 -22.06 18.10 24.16
N ASP A 606 -22.48 19.30 24.52
CA ASP A 606 -23.32 19.49 25.70
C ASP A 606 -24.72 18.91 25.43
N LEU A 607 -25.29 18.26 26.45
CA LEU A 607 -26.66 17.77 26.39
C LEU A 607 -27.63 18.96 26.41
N SER A 608 -28.66 18.91 25.58
CA SER A 608 -29.78 19.85 25.67
C SER A 608 -30.65 19.55 26.90
N ASP A 609 -31.40 20.55 27.39
CA ASP A 609 -32.34 20.37 28.51
C ASP A 609 -33.33 19.21 28.27
N ALA A 610 -33.74 18.98 27.02
CA ALA A 610 -34.60 17.87 26.64
C ALA A 610 -33.92 16.49 26.76
N GLU A 611 -32.61 16.41 26.51
CA GLU A 611 -31.81 15.19 26.70
C GLU A 611 -31.48 14.98 28.17
N ILE A 612 -31.16 16.04 28.91
CA ILE A 612 -30.97 16.00 30.37
C ILE A 612 -32.23 15.47 31.06
N ASN A 613 -33.40 16.03 30.73
CA ASN A 613 -34.68 15.57 31.30
C ASN A 613 -34.97 14.09 30.97
N LYS A 614 -34.69 13.64 29.74
CA LYS A 614 -34.83 12.20 29.38
C LYS A 614 -33.86 11.32 30.17
N ALA A 615 -32.61 11.74 30.33
CA ALA A 615 -31.61 11.01 31.10
C ALA A 615 -31.99 10.92 32.58
N VAL A 616 -32.46 12.01 33.19
CA VAL A 616 -32.96 12.05 34.58
C VAL A 616 -34.14 11.09 34.76
N ILE A 617 -35.11 11.09 33.83
CA ILE A 617 -36.25 10.15 33.87
C ILE A 617 -35.76 8.69 33.79
N ALA A 618 -34.84 8.38 32.87
CA ALA A 618 -34.30 7.02 32.72
C ALA A 618 -33.49 6.57 33.96
N ILE A 619 -32.68 7.45 34.54
CA ILE A 619 -31.92 7.19 35.77
C ILE A 619 -32.88 6.96 36.96
N ASN A 620 -33.92 7.77 37.10
CA ASN A 620 -34.92 7.59 38.15
C ASN A 620 -35.70 6.28 38.00
N ASP A 621 -36.07 5.90 36.77
CA ASP A 621 -36.70 4.60 36.48
C ASP A 621 -35.80 3.42 36.88
N LEU A 622 -34.51 3.47 36.51
CA LEU A 622 -33.52 2.45 36.92
C LEU A 622 -33.32 2.40 38.43
N LEU A 623 -33.19 3.55 39.11
CA LEU A 623 -33.08 3.62 40.57
C LEU A 623 -34.34 3.10 41.26
N SER A 624 -35.53 3.42 40.76
CA SER A 624 -36.79 2.85 41.28
C SER A 624 -36.83 1.32 41.15
N LYS A 625 -36.19 0.74 40.13
CA LYS A 625 -36.14 -0.71 39.91
C LYS A 625 -34.97 -1.40 40.62
N TYR A 626 -34.06 -0.65 41.24
CA TYR A 626 -32.91 -1.19 41.95
C TYR A 626 -33.31 -2.16 43.08
N LYS A 627 -32.54 -3.25 43.19
CA LYS A 627 -32.73 -4.35 44.13
C LYS A 627 -31.38 -4.68 44.79
N PRO A 628 -31.15 -4.33 46.06
CA PRO A 628 -29.87 -4.55 46.74
C PRO A 628 -29.39 -6.00 46.70
N GLU A 629 -30.32 -6.95 46.80
CA GLU A 629 -30.09 -8.39 46.71
C GLU A 629 -29.55 -8.88 45.34
N SER A 630 -29.55 -8.01 44.33
CA SER A 630 -29.04 -8.29 42.98
C SER A 630 -27.74 -7.53 42.64
N THR A 631 -27.13 -6.86 43.63
CA THR A 631 -25.92 -6.08 43.39
C THR A 631 -24.71 -6.93 42.99
N ILE A 632 -23.98 -6.47 41.97
CA ILE A 632 -22.69 -7.04 41.56
C ILE A 632 -21.49 -6.33 42.24
N ILE A 633 -21.75 -5.33 43.08
CA ILE A 633 -20.73 -4.56 43.80
C ILE A 633 -20.34 -5.33 45.06
N GLY A 634 -19.15 -5.96 45.04
CA GLY A 634 -18.61 -6.69 46.19
C GLY A 634 -18.06 -5.79 47.30
N ASN A 635 -17.96 -6.33 48.52
CA ASN A 635 -17.58 -5.59 49.73
C ASN A 635 -16.19 -4.92 49.68
N GLY A 636 -15.28 -5.38 48.82
CA GLY A 636 -13.95 -4.77 48.59
C GLY A 636 -13.92 -3.71 47.49
N SER A 637 -15.07 -3.34 46.91
CA SER A 637 -15.16 -2.29 45.88
C SER A 637 -15.03 -0.89 46.49
N PRO A 638 -14.40 0.08 45.79
CA PRO A 638 -14.48 1.50 46.17
C PRO A 638 -15.91 2.07 46.13
N PHE A 639 -16.87 1.32 45.59
CA PHE A 639 -18.29 1.66 45.55
C PHE A 639 -19.16 0.86 46.53
N SER A 640 -18.56 0.18 47.52
CA SER A 640 -19.26 -0.72 48.45
C SER A 640 -20.39 -0.07 49.27
N GLU A 641 -20.38 1.26 49.42
CA GLU A 641 -21.44 2.05 50.07
C GLU A 641 -22.64 2.35 49.15
N PHE A 642 -22.43 2.34 47.82
CA PHE A 642 -23.45 2.72 46.83
C PHE A 642 -24.68 1.80 46.83
N PRO A 643 -24.59 0.47 47.03
CA PRO A 643 -25.77 -0.39 47.15
C PRO A 643 -26.76 0.03 48.24
N VAL A 644 -26.26 0.53 49.38
CA VAL A 644 -27.11 1.04 50.47
C VAL A 644 -27.73 2.37 50.06
N LEU A 645 -26.93 3.28 49.49
CA LEU A 645 -27.37 4.60 49.06
C LEU A 645 -28.44 4.51 47.94
N PHE A 646 -28.24 3.63 46.96
CA PHE A 646 -29.23 3.34 45.92
C PHE A 646 -30.50 2.66 46.48
N SER A 647 -30.39 1.82 47.50
CA SER A 647 -31.56 1.25 48.20
C SER A 647 -32.44 2.36 48.81
N THR A 648 -31.82 3.26 49.56
CA THR A 648 -32.50 4.40 50.22
C THR A 648 -33.14 5.32 49.18
N VAL A 649 -32.44 5.65 48.10
CA VAL A 649 -32.98 6.46 47.00
C VAL A 649 -34.14 5.72 46.30
N SER A 650 -34.02 4.41 46.05
CA SER A 650 -35.09 3.59 45.45
C SER A 650 -36.36 3.58 46.30
N GLN A 651 -36.23 3.48 47.62
CA GLN A 651 -37.37 3.53 48.54
C GLN A 651 -38.01 4.93 48.56
N ASN A 652 -37.21 6.00 48.60
CA ASN A 652 -37.73 7.36 48.57
C ASN A 652 -38.45 7.69 47.24
N ILE A 653 -37.94 7.20 46.10
CA ILE A 653 -38.61 7.35 44.79
C ILE A 653 -39.91 6.53 44.69
N LYS A 654 -40.05 5.42 45.42
CA LYS A 654 -41.29 4.62 45.46
C LYS A 654 -42.38 5.17 46.38
N ASN A 655 -42.00 6.01 47.35
CA ASN A 655 -42.88 6.58 48.36
C ASN A 655 -43.43 7.97 47.97
N HIS A 656 -43.10 8.46 46.78
CA HIS A 656 -43.51 9.73 46.19
C HIS A 656 -44.03 9.52 44.77
#